data_AF-A0A496UT97-F1
#
_entry.id   AF-A0A496UT97-F1
#
_cell.length_a   1.000
_cell.length_b   1.000
_cell.length_c   1.000
_cell.angle_alpha   90.00
_cell.angle_beta   90.00
_cell.angle_gamma   90.00
#
_symmetry.space_group_name_H-M   'P 1'
#
loop_
_entity.id
_entity.type
_entity.pdbx_description
1 polymer ?
#
loop_
_entity_poly.entity_id
_entity_poly.type
_entity_poly.pdbx_seq_one_letter_code
_entity_poly.pdbx_strand_id
1 'polypeptide(L)'
;MATVVRWSVVLACPGEGELALLADLSARRDAHIVAVADPDGTSLGADLAEIMGIPVIHDLDGLNPGEVDWLVHPELSEPVAALVDEAEAKGIAAERADLFAVRLIAPGQPVPATPRPVATRDLEHLEKETANIHRTLSRIEEALDRESLLRWLLGLAMRAVGASSGSLMLWDEAAGELYVGFAHGLSDATRHLTRVKAGEGISGRVAATGEAARVRSRSKGKNRDRTDIIDAVCAPLRWDDRLLGVINLSSTADDGPMGTDALGVVNGLSHRLASLLNRFLAFQAVQDQEKIRALEEELCTVVGDTAEPRAFLGTWLAHYARAAGALEAALGLLTADGDLCVIAPDSVTYESPPETTKATVLATGMARVMRCSEGSAETVYHLPVGKGAQRAVLTLVFSGPEEAHRFGAMAATYIYLANRHLGPALTLGERTDEVERLTLLASALSSLAEMQSGEAEERVLSAARRLTGARQALLVDDRAPRADDPLADLKLEASRLLRQTGDEGWIATTLETGSEGEHHVLAVPLDTTRPLPGLLLVDKQRVHDLDAATFTETDARFARRLLPLLRTPRIQTTPVPVPVSDSGTDQVVGILKREMDRCDRYHTMLGVAAFRLDRSPSSLVVAELAAKLRSSDQVGCLDDGTVVVVVPEDIQSLHRLQTRVEALLGALTGASMVVRSSSTVYPGPASDPGELLSAATKGCG
;
A
#
# COMPACT_ATOMS: atom_id res chain seq x y z
N MET A 1 -58.90 -13.25 24.34
CA MET A 1 -58.09 -13.39 25.58
C MET A 1 -57.21 -12.18 25.66
N ALA A 2 -57.30 -11.39 26.73
CA ALA A 2 -56.52 -10.17 26.90
C ALA A 2 -55.03 -10.54 27.04
N THR A 3 -54.17 -9.97 26.21
CA THR A 3 -52.71 -10.06 26.32
C THR A 3 -52.30 -9.39 27.63
N VAL A 4 -51.83 -10.18 28.60
CA VAL A 4 -51.25 -9.64 29.83
C VAL A 4 -49.91 -9.03 29.45
N VAL A 5 -49.87 -7.70 29.35
CA VAL A 5 -48.61 -6.96 29.24
C VAL A 5 -47.83 -7.23 30.53
N ARG A 6 -46.62 -7.79 30.39
CA ARG A 6 -45.77 -8.23 31.50
C ARG A 6 -44.64 -7.23 31.78
N TRP A 7 -44.31 -6.40 30.80
CA TRP A 7 -43.23 -5.42 30.88
C TRP A 7 -43.73 -4.08 30.32
N SER A 8 -43.92 -3.09 31.19
CA SER A 8 -44.18 -1.70 30.78
C SER A 8 -42.89 -0.88 30.97
N VAL A 9 -42.34 -0.35 29.88
CA VAL A 9 -40.95 0.14 29.83
C VAL A 9 -40.88 1.55 29.26
N VAL A 10 -40.05 2.40 29.88
CA VAL A 10 -39.55 3.65 29.31
C VAL A 10 -38.05 3.49 29.05
N LEU A 11 -37.59 3.83 27.85
CA LEU A 11 -36.17 3.80 27.49
C LEU A 11 -35.57 5.20 27.65
N ALA A 12 -34.56 5.34 28.51
CA ALA A 12 -33.84 6.60 28.72
C ALA A 12 -32.70 6.74 27.71
N CYS A 13 -32.66 7.83 26.96
CA CYS A 13 -31.63 8.21 25.98
C CYS A 13 -31.04 7.03 25.20
N PRO A 14 -31.86 6.18 24.53
CA PRO A 14 -31.39 4.96 23.86
C PRO A 14 -30.34 5.27 22.79
N GLY A 15 -29.11 4.83 23.03
CA GLY A 15 -27.99 4.93 22.12
C GLY A 15 -27.89 3.74 21.17
N GLU A 16 -26.73 3.60 20.53
CA GLU A 16 -26.43 2.53 19.57
C GLU A 16 -26.53 1.12 20.20
N GLY A 17 -26.12 0.98 21.47
CA GLY A 17 -26.19 -0.28 22.23
C GLY A 17 -27.61 -0.71 22.59
N GLU A 18 -28.54 0.23 22.71
CA GLU A 18 -29.91 0.01 23.17
C GLU A 18 -30.90 -0.19 22.02
N LEU A 19 -30.49 0.05 20.77
CA LEU A 19 -31.38 -0.09 19.60
C LEU A 19 -31.89 -1.52 19.39
N ALA A 20 -31.04 -2.51 19.65
CA ALA A 20 -31.44 -3.92 19.56
C ALA A 20 -32.52 -4.25 20.60
N LEU A 21 -32.42 -3.66 21.79
CA LEU A 21 -33.40 -3.82 22.86
C LEU A 21 -34.71 -3.09 22.56
N LEU A 22 -34.63 -1.87 22.02
CA LEU A 22 -35.78 -1.11 21.52
C LEU A 22 -36.54 -1.92 20.45
N ALA A 23 -35.82 -2.50 19.49
CA ALA A 23 -36.41 -3.34 18.44
C ALA A 23 -37.03 -4.63 19.00
N ASP A 24 -36.34 -5.34 19.90
CA ASP A 24 -36.85 -6.56 20.53
C ASP A 24 -38.12 -6.28 21.35
N LEU A 25 -38.10 -5.26 22.21
CA LEU A 25 -39.26 -4.84 23.01
C LEU A 25 -40.45 -4.45 22.14
N SER A 26 -40.23 -3.79 20.99
CA SER A 26 -41.31 -3.41 20.07
C SER A 26 -41.94 -4.61 19.34
N ALA A 27 -41.20 -5.70 19.16
CA ALA A 27 -41.66 -6.91 18.47
C ALA A 27 -42.38 -7.89 19.40
N ARG A 28 -42.22 -7.74 20.71
CA ARG A 28 -42.78 -8.64 21.73
C ARG A 28 -44.25 -8.36 22.00
N ARG A 29 -45.02 -9.43 22.27
CA ARG A 29 -46.44 -9.34 22.63
C ARG A 29 -46.69 -9.22 24.13
N ASP A 30 -45.66 -9.44 24.95
CA ASP A 30 -45.67 -9.38 26.41
C ASP A 30 -44.99 -8.12 26.95
N ALA A 31 -44.50 -7.22 26.08
CA ALA A 31 -43.87 -5.96 26.44
C ALA A 31 -44.59 -4.78 25.77
N HIS A 32 -44.56 -3.62 26.42
CA HIS A 32 -45.12 -2.37 25.94
C HIS A 32 -44.14 -1.23 26.24
N ILE A 33 -43.68 -0.56 25.20
CA ILE A 33 -42.83 0.62 25.32
C ILE A 33 -43.77 1.82 25.46
N VAL A 34 -43.80 2.41 26.65
CA VAL A 34 -44.70 3.52 26.99
C VAL A 34 -44.18 4.83 26.39
N ALA A 35 -42.88 5.07 26.49
CA ALA A 35 -42.22 6.23 25.90
C ALA A 35 -40.71 6.02 25.77
N VAL A 36 -40.06 6.89 25.01
CA VAL A 36 -38.61 7.11 25.06
C VAL A 36 -38.36 8.45 25.74
N ALA A 37 -37.60 8.46 26.82
CA ALA A 37 -37.22 9.66 27.55
C ALA A 37 -35.88 10.18 27.03
N ASP A 38 -35.88 11.34 26.38
CA ASP A 38 -34.68 11.98 25.85
C ASP A 38 -34.75 13.49 26.13
N PRO A 39 -34.11 13.98 27.20
CA PRO A 39 -34.18 15.38 27.63
C PRO A 39 -33.61 16.32 26.56
N ASP A 40 -32.59 15.86 25.83
CA ASP A 40 -31.84 16.66 24.86
C ASP A 40 -32.29 16.43 23.40
N GLY A 41 -33.05 15.36 23.14
CA GLY A 41 -33.54 15.00 21.81
C GLY A 41 -32.42 14.62 20.83
N THR A 42 -31.32 14.09 21.34
CA THR A 42 -30.11 13.80 20.55
C THR A 42 -29.83 12.31 20.40
N SER A 43 -30.58 11.45 21.08
CA SER A 43 -30.38 10.01 21.07
C SER A 43 -30.92 9.38 19.78
N LEU A 44 -30.17 8.42 19.24
CA LEU A 44 -30.53 7.70 18.02
C LEU A 44 -31.86 6.94 18.18
N GLY A 45 -32.17 6.46 19.39
CA GLY A 45 -33.41 5.77 19.66
C GLY A 45 -34.63 6.70 19.85
N ALA A 46 -34.46 7.99 20.16
CA ALA A 46 -35.56 8.97 20.13
C ALA A 46 -36.05 9.20 18.69
N ASP A 47 -35.12 9.40 17.75
CA ASP A 47 -35.43 9.50 16.31
C ASP A 47 -36.18 8.25 15.79
N LEU A 48 -35.77 7.07 16.26
CA LEU A 48 -36.41 5.81 15.90
C LEU A 48 -37.79 5.65 16.55
N ALA A 49 -37.96 6.07 17.80
CA ALA A 49 -39.23 6.04 18.50
C ALA A 49 -40.30 6.88 17.81
N GLU A 50 -39.97 8.09 17.34
CA GLU A 50 -40.89 8.93 16.56
C GLU A 50 -41.37 8.22 15.28
N ILE A 51 -40.46 7.53 14.59
CA ILE A 51 -40.77 6.78 13.36
C ILE A 51 -41.66 5.57 13.65
N MET A 52 -41.48 4.91 14.79
CA MET A 52 -42.30 3.78 15.23
C MET A 52 -43.63 4.21 15.86
N GLY A 53 -43.87 5.52 16.01
CA GLY A 53 -45.07 6.06 16.66
C GLY A 53 -45.06 5.90 18.19
N ILE A 54 -43.89 5.70 18.79
CA ILE A 54 -43.70 5.67 20.24
C ILE A 54 -43.50 7.11 20.72
N PRO A 55 -44.20 7.56 21.79
CA PRO A 55 -44.03 8.90 22.34
C PRO A 55 -42.60 9.16 22.79
N VAL A 56 -42.03 10.30 22.41
CA VAL A 56 -40.76 10.81 22.95
C VAL A 56 -41.09 11.89 23.97
N ILE A 57 -40.55 11.77 25.18
CA ILE A 57 -40.78 12.66 26.32
C ILE A 57 -39.44 13.24 26.79
N HIS A 58 -39.47 14.47 27.32
CA HIS A 58 -38.27 15.15 27.81
C HIS A 58 -38.01 14.91 29.31
N ASP A 59 -39.05 14.52 30.04
CA ASP A 59 -39.06 14.23 31.49
C ASP A 59 -40.07 13.12 31.79
N LEU A 60 -40.11 12.64 33.04
CA LEU A 60 -41.05 11.61 33.48
C LEU A 60 -42.29 12.21 34.19
N ASP A 61 -42.48 13.53 34.15
CA ASP A 61 -43.53 14.25 34.89
C ASP A 61 -44.94 14.00 34.35
N GLY A 62 -45.06 13.52 33.10
CA GLY A 62 -46.33 13.17 32.46
C GLY A 62 -46.83 11.73 32.66
N LEU A 63 -46.08 10.86 33.34
CA LEU A 63 -46.41 9.43 33.47
C LEU A 63 -47.19 9.15 34.76
N ASN A 64 -48.28 8.37 34.67
CA ASN A 64 -49.07 8.02 35.87
C ASN A 64 -48.42 6.88 36.68
N PRO A 65 -48.56 6.89 38.03
CA PRO A 65 -48.08 5.78 38.86
C PRO A 65 -48.75 4.45 38.49
N GLY A 66 -47.95 3.44 38.14
CA GLY A 66 -48.42 2.12 37.69
C GLY A 66 -48.67 1.99 36.18
N GLU A 67 -48.37 3.03 35.40
CA GLU A 67 -48.37 3.00 33.92
C GLU A 67 -47.05 2.46 33.36
N VAL A 68 -45.96 2.61 34.12
CA VAL A 68 -44.60 2.17 33.79
C VAL A 68 -44.01 1.43 34.99
N ASP A 69 -43.50 0.24 34.75
CA ASP A 69 -42.84 -0.60 35.75
C ASP A 69 -41.32 -0.40 35.74
N TRP A 70 -40.74 -0.09 34.56
CA TRP A 70 -39.29 -0.03 34.36
C TRP A 70 -38.82 1.20 33.59
N LEU A 71 -37.78 1.85 34.11
CA LEU A 71 -36.92 2.76 33.36
C LEU A 71 -35.66 2.00 32.95
N VAL A 72 -35.51 1.76 31.65
CA VAL A 72 -34.37 1.05 31.09
C VAL A 72 -33.39 2.06 30.54
N HIS A 73 -32.15 2.02 31.01
CA HIS A 73 -31.17 3.06 30.71
C HIS A 73 -29.82 2.50 30.24
N PRO A 74 -29.06 3.23 29.39
CA PRO A 74 -27.68 2.91 29.03
C PRO A 74 -26.73 3.13 30.22
N GLU A 75 -25.41 3.14 30.00
CA GLU A 75 -24.49 3.60 31.05
C GLU A 75 -24.83 5.02 31.53
N LEU A 76 -24.62 5.27 32.83
CA LEU A 76 -24.99 6.53 33.47
C LEU A 76 -24.17 7.68 32.89
N SER A 77 -24.85 8.54 32.13
CA SER A 77 -24.42 9.87 31.74
C SER A 77 -25.19 10.93 32.55
N GLU A 78 -24.74 12.18 32.53
CA GLU A 78 -25.42 13.28 33.23
C GLU A 78 -26.94 13.38 32.94
N PRO A 79 -27.43 13.32 31.68
CA PRO A 79 -28.87 13.33 31.39
C PRO A 79 -29.58 12.03 31.81
N VAL A 80 -28.89 10.88 31.75
CA VAL A 80 -29.47 9.58 32.13
C VAL A 80 -29.60 9.45 33.64
N ALA A 81 -28.62 9.95 34.40
CA ALA A 81 -28.64 9.97 35.86
C ALA A 81 -29.81 10.80 36.40
N ALA A 82 -30.09 11.96 35.78
CA ALA A 82 -31.24 12.79 36.13
C ALA A 82 -32.58 12.05 35.95
N LEU A 83 -32.73 11.31 34.83
CA LEU A 83 -33.91 10.49 34.58
C LEU A 83 -34.03 9.31 35.55
N VAL A 84 -32.91 8.69 35.94
CA VAL A 84 -32.88 7.61 36.93
C VAL A 84 -33.32 8.11 38.30
N ASP A 85 -32.80 9.25 38.75
CA ASP A 85 -33.21 9.87 40.02
C ASP A 85 -34.71 10.23 40.01
N GLU A 86 -35.22 10.72 38.89
CA GLU A 86 -36.65 11.03 38.70
C GLU A 86 -37.53 9.78 38.72
N ALA A 87 -37.08 8.69 38.09
CA ALA A 87 -37.77 7.40 38.09
C ALA A 87 -37.86 6.80 39.49
N GLU A 88 -36.77 6.82 40.25
CA GLU A 88 -36.74 6.33 41.64
C GLU A 88 -37.69 7.14 42.54
N ALA A 89 -37.70 8.47 42.39
CA ALA A 89 -38.62 9.34 43.13
C ALA A 89 -40.10 9.04 42.84
N LYS A 90 -40.41 8.53 41.65
CA LYS A 90 -41.77 8.13 41.22
C LYS A 90 -42.07 6.65 41.48
N GLY A 91 -41.12 5.88 42.02
CA GLY A 91 -41.28 4.45 42.31
C GLY A 91 -41.21 3.54 41.08
N ILE A 92 -40.61 4.00 39.99
CA ILE A 92 -40.33 3.23 38.77
C ILE A 92 -38.98 2.53 38.95
N ALA A 93 -38.88 1.25 38.63
CA ALA A 93 -37.63 0.51 38.78
C ALA A 93 -36.64 0.88 37.67
N ALA A 94 -35.52 1.51 38.01
CA ALA A 94 -34.45 1.79 37.06
C ALA A 94 -33.50 0.58 36.92
N GLU A 95 -33.22 0.15 35.69
CA GLU A 95 -32.27 -0.93 35.41
C GLU A 95 -31.48 -0.66 34.13
N ARG A 96 -30.20 -1.05 34.14
CA ARG A 96 -29.37 -0.94 32.94
C ARG A 96 -29.88 -1.85 31.82
N ALA A 97 -29.77 -1.38 30.58
CA ALA A 97 -30.27 -2.05 29.38
C ALA A 97 -29.73 -3.48 29.18
N ASP A 98 -28.45 -3.70 29.48
CA ASP A 98 -27.82 -5.02 29.41
C ASP A 98 -28.39 -6.01 30.43
N LEU A 99 -28.60 -5.56 31.68
CA LEU A 99 -29.23 -6.36 32.74
C LEU A 99 -30.70 -6.63 32.45
N PHE A 100 -31.40 -5.63 31.92
CA PHE A 100 -32.79 -5.74 31.52
C PHE A 100 -32.97 -6.73 30.36
N ALA A 101 -32.07 -6.72 29.37
CA ALA A 101 -32.07 -7.69 28.28
C ALA A 101 -31.91 -9.14 28.79
N VAL A 102 -31.05 -9.37 29.78
CA VAL A 102 -30.92 -10.68 30.44
C VAL A 102 -32.20 -11.07 31.18
N ARG A 103 -32.88 -10.11 31.81
CA ARG A 103 -34.15 -10.33 32.52
C ARG A 103 -35.28 -10.75 31.58
N LEU A 104 -35.33 -10.21 30.36
CA LEU A 104 -36.30 -10.62 29.33
C LEU A 104 -36.16 -12.08 28.90
N ILE A 105 -35.00 -12.69 29.16
CA ILE A 105 -34.65 -14.08 28.79
C ILE A 105 -34.98 -15.06 29.94
N ALA A 106 -35.02 -14.61 31.20
CA ALA A 106 -35.14 -15.51 32.36
C ALA A 106 -36.61 -15.82 32.77
N PRO A 107 -37.01 -17.10 32.93
CA PRO A 107 -38.33 -17.46 33.43
C PRO A 107 -38.39 -17.41 34.97
N GLY A 108 -38.93 -16.32 35.51
CA GLY A 108 -39.65 -16.19 36.78
C GLY A 108 -39.09 -16.83 38.07
N GLN A 109 -38.56 -15.99 38.98
CA GLN A 109 -38.80 -16.04 40.46
C GLN A 109 -38.20 -14.79 41.16
N PRO A 110 -38.73 -14.36 42.32
CA PRO A 110 -38.27 -13.18 43.06
C PRO A 110 -37.14 -13.53 44.05
N VAL A 111 -36.15 -12.64 44.22
CA VAL A 111 -35.06 -12.80 45.21
C VAL A 111 -35.24 -11.79 46.36
N PRO A 112 -35.20 -12.22 47.64
CA PRO A 112 -35.42 -11.36 48.80
C PRO A 112 -34.19 -10.54 49.20
N ALA A 113 -34.46 -9.44 49.90
CA ALA A 113 -33.49 -8.50 50.46
C ALA A 113 -32.63 -9.12 51.57
N THR A 114 -31.30 -9.03 51.43
CA THR A 114 -30.34 -8.56 52.45
C THR A 114 -28.91 -8.61 51.86
N PRO A 115 -28.07 -7.57 52.02
CA PRO A 115 -26.69 -7.61 51.56
C PRO A 115 -25.81 -8.36 52.56
N ARG A 116 -25.06 -9.36 52.08
CA ARG A 116 -23.89 -9.93 52.77
C ARG A 116 -22.61 -9.42 52.08
N PRO A 117 -21.52 -9.22 52.83
CA PRO A 117 -20.38 -8.43 52.40
C PRO A 117 -19.59 -9.12 51.29
N VAL A 118 -19.05 -8.29 50.38
CA VAL A 118 -18.30 -8.70 49.20
C VAL A 118 -16.98 -9.37 49.64
N ALA A 119 -16.87 -10.67 49.37
CA ALA A 119 -15.59 -11.37 49.31
C ALA A 119 -15.03 -11.24 47.89
N THR A 120 -13.74 -10.98 47.81
CA THR A 120 -12.88 -10.92 46.61
C THR A 120 -13.25 -12.00 45.59
N ARG A 121 -13.76 -11.60 44.42
CA ARG A 121 -14.18 -12.53 43.35
C ARG A 121 -13.01 -12.94 42.47
N ASP A 122 -13.01 -14.24 42.15
CA ASP A 122 -12.00 -15.02 41.45
C ASP A 122 -11.78 -14.61 39.98
N LEU A 123 -10.52 -14.69 39.55
CA LEU A 123 -10.03 -14.37 38.20
C LEU A 123 -10.76 -15.14 37.07
N GLU A 124 -11.24 -16.36 37.35
CA GLU A 124 -12.02 -17.18 36.40
C GLU A 124 -13.44 -16.63 36.15
N HIS A 125 -14.01 -15.89 37.11
CA HIS A 125 -15.29 -15.20 36.91
C HIS A 125 -15.11 -14.00 36.00
N LEU A 126 -13.99 -13.29 36.12
CA LEU A 126 -13.61 -12.16 35.27
C LEU A 126 -13.31 -12.60 33.83
N GLU A 127 -12.68 -13.76 33.64
CA GLU A 127 -12.44 -14.33 32.30
C GLU A 127 -13.75 -14.79 31.63
N LYS A 128 -14.70 -15.35 32.40
CA LYS A 128 -16.05 -15.68 31.90
C LYS A 128 -16.89 -14.44 31.62
N GLU A 129 -16.78 -13.40 32.43
CA GLU A 129 -17.39 -12.09 32.17
C GLU A 129 -16.80 -11.47 30.90
N THR A 130 -15.48 -11.45 30.76
CA THR A 130 -14.80 -10.90 29.57
C THR A 130 -15.15 -11.68 28.31
N ALA A 131 -15.26 -13.01 28.37
CA ALA A 131 -15.67 -13.84 27.24
C ALA A 131 -17.16 -13.68 26.87
N ASN A 132 -18.04 -13.44 27.85
CA ASN A 132 -19.44 -13.12 27.58
C ASN A 132 -19.60 -11.69 27.07
N ILE A 133 -18.83 -10.74 27.58
CA ILE A 133 -18.76 -9.36 27.07
C ILE A 133 -18.24 -9.35 25.64
N HIS A 134 -17.19 -10.12 25.31
CA HIS A 134 -16.71 -10.26 23.92
C HIS A 134 -17.75 -10.92 23.01
N ARG A 135 -18.48 -11.96 23.47
CA ARG A 135 -19.56 -12.57 22.67
C ARG A 135 -20.76 -11.63 22.47
N THR A 136 -21.03 -10.76 23.44
CA THR A 136 -22.09 -9.74 23.34
C THR A 136 -21.63 -8.57 22.47
N LEU A 137 -20.37 -8.15 22.58
CA LEU A 137 -19.75 -7.16 21.69
C LEU A 137 -19.71 -7.65 20.24
N SER A 138 -19.34 -8.91 19.97
CA SER A 138 -19.38 -9.44 18.60
C SER A 138 -20.81 -9.54 18.03
N ARG A 139 -21.83 -9.75 18.88
CA ARG A 139 -23.25 -9.67 18.48
C ARG A 139 -23.73 -8.24 18.25
N ILE A 140 -23.12 -7.26 18.93
CA ILE A 140 -23.34 -5.82 18.73
C ILE A 140 -22.61 -5.35 17.46
N GLU A 141 -21.40 -5.86 17.19
CA GLU A 141 -20.67 -5.66 15.93
C GLU A 141 -21.44 -6.26 14.72
N GLU A 142 -22.13 -7.38 14.89
CA GLU A 142 -23.10 -7.92 13.90
C GLU A 142 -24.38 -7.07 13.79
N ALA A 143 -24.81 -6.40 14.86
CA ALA A 143 -25.97 -5.50 14.86
C ALA A 143 -25.67 -4.12 14.22
N LEU A 144 -24.38 -3.76 14.11
CA LEU A 144 -23.86 -2.53 13.49
C LEU A 144 -23.20 -2.76 12.13
N ASP A 145 -23.59 -3.84 11.46
CA ASP A 145 -23.25 -4.08 10.07
C ASP A 145 -23.92 -3.02 9.18
N ARG A 146 -23.11 -2.39 8.32
CA ARG A 146 -23.57 -1.51 7.22
C ARG A 146 -24.70 -2.15 6.44
N GLU A 147 -24.61 -3.45 6.19
CA GLU A 147 -25.65 -4.17 5.49
C GLU A 147 -26.95 -4.22 6.30
N SER A 148 -26.88 -4.40 7.62
CA SER A 148 -28.04 -4.44 8.52
C SER A 148 -28.79 -3.12 8.57
N LEU A 149 -28.09 -1.98 8.63
CA LEU A 149 -28.74 -0.67 8.54
C LEU A 149 -29.37 -0.45 7.16
N LEU A 150 -28.63 -0.71 6.08
CA LEU A 150 -29.15 -0.52 4.72
C LEU A 150 -30.35 -1.44 4.45
N ARG A 151 -30.33 -2.66 5.00
CA ARG A 151 -31.45 -3.62 4.99
C ARG A 151 -32.66 -3.08 5.73
N TRP A 152 -32.45 -2.49 6.91
CA TRP A 152 -33.52 -1.88 7.68
C TRP A 152 -34.12 -0.64 7.00
N LEU A 153 -33.30 0.29 6.50
CA LEU A 153 -33.71 1.48 5.77
C LEU A 153 -34.51 1.13 4.51
N LEU A 154 -34.02 0.15 3.74
CA LEU A 154 -34.72 -0.35 2.55
C LEU A 154 -36.05 -1.01 2.94
N GLY A 155 -36.06 -1.85 3.97
CA GLY A 155 -37.28 -2.51 4.45
C GLY A 155 -38.34 -1.52 4.94
N LEU A 156 -37.93 -0.43 5.58
CA LEU A 156 -38.84 0.64 6.01
C LEU A 156 -39.50 1.34 4.82
N ALA A 157 -38.71 1.71 3.81
CA ALA A 157 -39.23 2.34 2.59
C ALA A 157 -40.14 1.39 1.80
N MET A 158 -39.79 0.10 1.73
CA MET A 158 -40.62 -0.92 1.08
C MET A 158 -41.99 -1.09 1.75
N ARG A 159 -42.01 -1.19 3.10
CA ARG A 159 -43.27 -1.31 3.86
C ARG A 159 -44.15 -0.06 3.74
N ALA A 160 -43.56 1.13 3.69
CA ALA A 160 -44.29 2.39 3.61
C ALA A 160 -45.15 2.53 2.33
N VAL A 161 -44.74 1.89 1.22
CA VAL A 161 -45.44 1.98 -0.07
C VAL A 161 -45.97 0.66 -0.61
N GLY A 162 -45.74 -0.44 0.11
CA GLY A 162 -46.14 -1.78 -0.31
C GLY A 162 -45.31 -2.31 -1.50
N ALA A 163 -44.01 -2.04 -1.53
CA ALA A 163 -43.12 -2.57 -2.57
C ALA A 163 -42.67 -4.00 -2.23
N SER A 164 -42.56 -4.87 -3.25
CA SER A 164 -42.10 -6.26 -3.09
C SER A 164 -40.59 -6.46 -3.26
N SER A 165 -39.93 -5.50 -3.92
CA SER A 165 -38.49 -5.53 -4.15
C SER A 165 -37.90 -4.12 -4.14
N GLY A 166 -36.59 -4.03 -3.96
CA GLY A 166 -35.89 -2.75 -4.00
C GLY A 166 -34.39 -2.86 -3.82
N SER A 167 -33.70 -1.74 -4.02
CA SER A 167 -32.29 -1.59 -3.73
C SER A 167 -31.97 -0.21 -3.19
N LEU A 168 -30.94 -0.14 -2.36
CA LEU A 168 -30.30 1.09 -1.93
C LEU A 168 -28.91 1.12 -2.57
N MET A 169 -28.68 2.12 -3.41
CA MET A 169 -27.41 2.34 -4.09
C MET A 169 -26.70 3.53 -3.47
N LEU A 170 -25.39 3.44 -3.30
CA LEU A 170 -24.55 4.45 -2.69
C LEU A 170 -23.69 5.13 -3.74
N TRP A 171 -23.38 6.40 -3.51
CA TRP A 171 -22.59 7.22 -4.41
C TRP A 171 -21.09 7.07 -4.12
N ASP A 172 -20.31 6.75 -5.16
CA ASP A 172 -18.85 6.76 -5.13
C ASP A 172 -18.36 8.06 -5.77
N GLU A 173 -17.91 8.98 -4.92
CA GLU A 173 -17.51 10.34 -5.32
C GLU A 173 -16.23 10.35 -6.17
N ALA A 174 -15.34 9.37 -5.98
CA ALA A 174 -14.10 9.24 -6.74
C ALA A 174 -14.33 8.66 -8.13
N ALA A 175 -15.23 7.68 -8.25
CA ALA A 175 -15.57 7.04 -9.52
C ALA A 175 -16.65 7.80 -10.31
N GLY A 176 -17.47 8.62 -9.65
CA GLY A 176 -18.64 9.27 -10.26
C GLY A 176 -19.75 8.28 -10.61
N GLU A 177 -19.91 7.22 -9.80
CA GLU A 177 -20.78 6.08 -10.08
C GLU A 177 -21.59 5.66 -8.85
N LEU A 178 -22.81 5.17 -9.07
CA LEU A 178 -23.62 4.48 -8.07
C LEU A 178 -23.26 2.99 -8.02
N TYR A 179 -23.19 2.42 -6.82
CA TYR A 179 -23.06 0.97 -6.61
C TYR A 179 -24.13 0.46 -5.65
N VAL A 180 -24.51 -0.81 -5.75
CA VAL A 180 -25.51 -1.42 -4.85
C VAL A 180 -24.91 -1.62 -3.46
N GLY A 181 -25.47 -0.94 -2.46
CA GLY A 181 -25.12 -1.14 -1.05
C GLY A 181 -25.94 -2.26 -0.41
N PHE A 182 -27.24 -2.32 -0.72
CA PHE A 182 -28.11 -3.42 -0.31
C PHE A 182 -29.27 -3.61 -1.28
N ALA A 183 -29.80 -4.84 -1.36
CA ALA A 183 -30.86 -5.21 -2.29
C ALA A 183 -31.77 -6.28 -1.69
N HIS A 184 -33.08 -6.18 -1.93
CA HIS A 184 -34.09 -7.16 -1.55
C HIS A 184 -34.94 -7.53 -2.77
N GLY A 185 -35.18 -8.83 -3.00
CA GLY A 185 -35.91 -9.31 -4.18
C GLY A 185 -35.14 -9.16 -5.51
N LEU A 186 -33.80 -9.22 -5.43
CA LEU A 186 -32.85 -9.15 -6.55
C LEU A 186 -31.91 -10.36 -6.49
N SER A 187 -31.38 -10.81 -7.63
CA SER A 187 -30.42 -11.92 -7.68
C SER A 187 -29.04 -11.51 -7.16
N ASP A 188 -28.29 -12.45 -6.58
CA ASP A 188 -26.95 -12.20 -6.02
C ASP A 188 -25.95 -11.65 -7.06
N ALA A 189 -26.09 -12.03 -8.34
CA ALA A 189 -25.26 -11.51 -9.43
C ALA A 189 -25.47 -10.00 -9.67
N THR A 190 -26.72 -9.50 -9.55
CA THR A 190 -27.04 -8.07 -9.68
C THR A 190 -26.59 -7.27 -8.45
N ARG A 191 -26.53 -7.90 -7.29
CA ARG A 191 -26.10 -7.29 -6.02
C ARG A 191 -24.60 -6.94 -6.01
N HIS A 192 -23.75 -7.74 -6.64
CA HIS A 192 -22.28 -7.61 -6.52
C HIS A 192 -21.57 -6.89 -7.70
N LEU A 193 -22.23 -6.71 -8.84
CA LEU A 193 -21.58 -6.23 -10.08
C LEU A 193 -22.17 -4.94 -10.68
N THR A 194 -23.27 -4.42 -10.13
CA THR A 194 -23.98 -3.28 -10.73
C THR A 194 -23.34 -1.94 -10.34
N ARG A 195 -22.70 -1.29 -11.32
CA ARG A 195 -22.23 0.09 -11.27
C ARG A 195 -23.03 0.92 -12.29
N VAL A 196 -23.51 2.10 -11.90
CA VAL A 196 -24.35 2.97 -12.75
C VAL A 196 -23.78 4.38 -12.77
N LYS A 197 -23.45 4.90 -13.95
CA LYS A 197 -22.95 6.28 -14.09
C LYS A 197 -24.06 7.32 -13.89
N ALA A 198 -23.68 8.53 -13.48
CA ALA A 198 -24.62 9.65 -13.50
C ALA A 198 -25.22 9.86 -14.90
N GLY A 199 -26.53 10.08 -14.95
CA GLY A 199 -27.31 10.20 -16.19
C GLY A 199 -27.75 8.89 -16.84
N GLU A 200 -27.22 7.74 -16.40
CA GLU A 200 -27.52 6.43 -16.97
C GLU A 200 -28.75 5.78 -16.31
N GLY A 201 -29.65 5.22 -17.13
CA GLY A 201 -30.85 4.55 -16.62
C GLY A 201 -31.76 5.48 -15.80
N ILE A 202 -32.60 4.90 -14.92
CA ILE A 202 -33.47 5.67 -14.03
C ILE A 202 -32.66 6.18 -12.84
N SER A 203 -31.93 5.29 -12.17
CA SER A 203 -31.15 5.59 -10.96
C SER A 203 -30.03 6.61 -11.20
N GLY A 204 -29.29 6.51 -12.31
CA GLY A 204 -28.27 7.50 -12.67
C GLY A 204 -28.87 8.85 -13.08
N ARG A 205 -30.05 8.86 -13.71
CA ARG A 205 -30.77 10.12 -13.99
C ARG A 205 -31.22 10.82 -12.71
N VAL A 206 -31.82 10.08 -11.77
CA VAL A 206 -32.22 10.61 -10.46
C VAL A 206 -31.00 11.10 -9.66
N ALA A 207 -29.86 10.41 -9.75
CA ALA A 207 -28.60 10.90 -9.17
C ALA A 207 -28.12 12.22 -9.81
N ALA A 208 -28.23 12.36 -11.13
CA ALA A 208 -27.79 13.56 -11.84
C ALA A 208 -28.72 14.77 -11.64
N THR A 209 -30.04 14.55 -11.63
CA THR A 209 -31.02 15.63 -11.50
C THR A 209 -31.35 15.96 -10.05
N GLY A 210 -31.21 14.98 -9.15
CA GLY A 210 -31.67 15.11 -7.77
C GLY A 210 -33.20 15.14 -7.64
N GLU A 211 -33.93 14.70 -8.65
CA GLU A 211 -35.39 14.68 -8.68
C GLU A 211 -35.90 13.24 -8.65
N ALA A 212 -36.82 12.94 -7.72
CA ALA A 212 -37.44 11.61 -7.63
C ALA A 212 -38.31 11.29 -8.85
N ALA A 213 -38.29 10.04 -9.30
CA ALA A 213 -39.01 9.58 -10.48
C ALA A 213 -39.83 8.31 -10.19
N ARG A 214 -41.07 8.28 -10.67
CA ARG A 214 -41.90 7.07 -10.72
C ARG A 214 -42.08 6.63 -12.17
N VAL A 215 -41.86 5.36 -12.43
CA VAL A 215 -42.04 4.74 -13.74
C VAL A 215 -43.05 3.61 -13.62
N ARG A 216 -44.20 3.78 -14.27
CA ARG A 216 -45.19 2.73 -14.48
C ARG A 216 -45.07 2.25 -15.92
N SER A 217 -44.87 0.96 -16.16
CA SER A 217 -44.79 0.44 -17.53
C SER A 217 -45.85 -0.61 -17.81
N ARG A 218 -46.51 -0.46 -18.96
CA ARG A 218 -47.27 -1.51 -19.68
C ARG A 218 -46.57 -1.95 -20.99
N SER A 219 -45.33 -1.54 -21.27
CA SER A 219 -44.69 -1.76 -22.59
C SER A 219 -43.28 -2.35 -22.54
N LYS A 220 -43.05 -3.37 -23.39
CA LYS A 220 -41.77 -4.05 -23.67
C LYS A 220 -40.79 -3.12 -24.39
N GLY A 221 -39.85 -2.53 -23.66
CA GLY A 221 -38.70 -1.79 -24.22
C GLY A 221 -37.45 -2.67 -24.32
N LYS A 222 -36.65 -2.48 -25.37
CA LYS A 222 -35.61 -3.41 -25.89
C LYS A 222 -34.32 -3.55 -25.05
N ASN A 223 -34.25 -2.99 -23.84
CA ASN A 223 -33.02 -2.93 -23.03
C ASN A 223 -33.29 -3.02 -21.51
N ARG A 224 -34.18 -3.92 -21.08
CA ARG A 224 -34.35 -4.23 -19.64
C ARG A 224 -34.12 -5.71 -19.40
N ASP A 225 -33.18 -6.02 -18.51
CA ASP A 225 -32.96 -7.37 -17.97
C ASP A 225 -34.16 -7.88 -17.16
N ARG A 226 -35.11 -7.01 -16.79
CA ARG A 226 -36.30 -7.36 -15.99
C ARG A 226 -37.59 -6.90 -16.67
N THR A 227 -38.36 -7.86 -17.19
CA THR A 227 -39.60 -7.67 -17.97
C THR A 227 -40.89 -7.75 -17.13
N ASP A 228 -40.75 -7.98 -15.82
CA ASP A 228 -41.78 -8.27 -14.82
C ASP A 228 -42.15 -7.07 -13.91
N ILE A 229 -41.34 -6.01 -13.91
CA ILE A 229 -41.58 -4.79 -13.10
C ILE A 229 -42.67 -3.92 -13.73
N ILE A 230 -43.78 -3.72 -13.00
CA ILE A 230 -44.94 -2.92 -13.44
C ILE A 230 -44.93 -1.49 -12.91
N ASP A 231 -44.35 -1.27 -11.74
CA ASP A 231 -44.31 0.02 -11.04
C ASP A 231 -42.99 0.13 -10.29
N ALA A 232 -42.28 1.24 -10.46
CA ALA A 232 -41.01 1.51 -9.81
C ALA A 232 -40.90 2.97 -9.38
N VAL A 233 -40.37 3.20 -8.19
CA VAL A 233 -40.06 4.53 -7.65
C VAL A 233 -38.58 4.59 -7.37
N CYS A 234 -37.93 5.67 -7.81
CA CYS A 234 -36.54 5.96 -7.52
C CYS A 234 -36.46 7.37 -6.92
N ALA A 235 -35.76 7.52 -5.81
CA ALA A 235 -35.59 8.82 -5.16
C ALA A 235 -34.15 9.02 -4.68
N PRO A 236 -33.65 10.27 -4.68
CA PRO A 236 -32.28 10.57 -4.29
C PRO A 236 -32.14 10.70 -2.77
N LEU A 237 -31.05 10.16 -2.23
CA LEU A 237 -30.67 10.34 -0.83
C LEU A 237 -29.65 11.48 -0.77
N ARG A 238 -30.09 12.69 -0.44
CA ARG A 238 -29.25 13.89 -0.37
C ARG A 238 -29.21 14.48 1.03
N TRP A 239 -28.00 14.92 1.42
CA TRP A 239 -27.73 15.62 2.67
C TRP A 239 -26.85 16.82 2.37
N ASP A 240 -27.24 18.03 2.80
CA ASP A 240 -26.52 19.30 2.56
C ASP A 240 -26.00 19.43 1.11
N ASP A 241 -26.92 19.29 0.14
CA ASP A 241 -26.68 19.29 -1.32
C ASP A 241 -25.77 18.18 -1.89
N ARG A 242 -25.14 17.36 -1.04
CA ARG A 242 -24.35 16.19 -1.43
C ARG A 242 -25.24 14.97 -1.71
N LEU A 243 -24.95 14.25 -2.79
CA LEU A 243 -25.59 12.98 -3.09
C LEU A 243 -24.89 11.85 -2.31
N LEU A 244 -25.64 11.17 -1.45
CA LEU A 244 -25.16 9.98 -0.72
C LEU A 244 -25.50 8.68 -1.46
N GLY A 245 -26.55 8.72 -2.28
CA GLY A 245 -27.04 7.55 -2.99
C GLY A 245 -28.44 7.72 -3.55
N VAL A 246 -29.06 6.63 -3.95
CA VAL A 246 -30.45 6.57 -4.40
C VAL A 246 -31.15 5.35 -3.82
N ILE A 247 -32.45 5.47 -3.55
CA ILE A 247 -33.31 4.34 -3.17
C ILE A 247 -34.22 3.98 -4.35
N ASN A 248 -34.29 2.69 -4.67
CA ASN A 248 -35.11 2.13 -5.74
C ASN A 248 -36.10 1.13 -5.14
N LEU A 249 -37.38 1.28 -5.43
CA LEU A 249 -38.44 0.38 -5.00
C LEU A 249 -39.22 -0.08 -6.23
N SER A 250 -39.58 -1.35 -6.27
CA SER A 250 -40.34 -1.93 -7.39
C SER A 250 -41.34 -2.99 -6.94
N SER A 251 -42.44 -3.10 -7.70
CA SER A 251 -43.41 -4.19 -7.58
C SER A 251 -43.59 -4.91 -8.92
N THR A 252 -43.84 -6.22 -8.86
CA THR A 252 -44.13 -7.06 -10.02
C THR A 252 -45.64 -7.17 -10.27
N ALA A 253 -46.03 -7.79 -11.39
CA ALA A 253 -47.43 -8.02 -11.73
C ALA A 253 -48.20 -8.85 -10.68
N ASP A 254 -47.52 -9.78 -10.01
CA ASP A 254 -48.12 -10.67 -9.02
C ASP A 254 -48.35 -9.99 -7.66
N ASP A 255 -47.57 -8.95 -7.36
CA ASP A 255 -47.60 -8.22 -6.08
C ASP A 255 -48.60 -7.04 -6.06
N GLY A 256 -49.07 -6.62 -7.23
CA GLY A 256 -49.92 -5.43 -7.39
C GLY A 256 -49.15 -4.10 -7.35
N PRO A 257 -49.81 -2.97 -7.70
CA PRO A 257 -49.16 -1.67 -7.76
C PRO A 257 -48.92 -1.08 -6.36
N MET A 258 -47.79 -0.37 -6.20
CA MET A 258 -47.52 0.43 -5.00
C MET A 258 -48.59 1.51 -4.79
N GLY A 259 -48.72 2.00 -3.55
CA GLY A 259 -49.68 3.04 -3.16
C GLY A 259 -49.78 4.23 -4.14
N THR A 260 -50.96 4.84 -4.21
CA THR A 260 -51.26 5.93 -5.16
C THR A 260 -50.30 7.11 -5.03
N ASP A 261 -49.89 7.45 -3.81
CA ASP A 261 -48.91 8.51 -3.49
C ASP A 261 -47.49 7.99 -3.18
N ALA A 262 -47.11 6.81 -3.69
CA ALA A 262 -45.80 6.22 -3.39
C ALA A 262 -44.61 7.15 -3.72
N LEU A 263 -44.73 8.02 -4.73
CA LEU A 263 -43.66 8.98 -5.06
C LEU A 263 -43.52 10.06 -3.98
N GLY A 264 -44.63 10.63 -3.49
CA GLY A 264 -44.61 11.64 -2.42
C GLY A 264 -44.09 11.06 -1.11
N VAL A 265 -44.56 9.86 -0.74
CA VAL A 265 -44.12 9.15 0.46
C VAL A 265 -42.63 8.83 0.42
N VAL A 266 -42.14 8.25 -0.68
CA VAL A 266 -40.71 7.90 -0.80
C VAL A 266 -39.85 9.15 -0.84
N ASN A 267 -40.26 10.20 -1.58
CA ASN A 267 -39.51 11.46 -1.62
C ASN A 267 -39.43 12.13 -0.24
N GLY A 268 -40.52 12.12 0.53
CA GLY A 268 -40.53 12.62 1.92
C GLY A 268 -39.65 11.79 2.86
N LEU A 269 -39.66 10.46 2.70
CA LEU A 269 -38.77 9.56 3.45
C LEU A 269 -37.29 9.75 3.05
N SER A 270 -37.02 10.08 1.78
CA SER A 270 -35.66 10.16 1.24
C SER A 270 -34.78 11.11 2.02
N HIS A 271 -35.31 12.26 2.45
CA HIS A 271 -34.57 13.23 3.26
C HIS A 271 -34.20 12.68 4.63
N ARG A 272 -35.15 11.98 5.30
CA ARG A 272 -34.91 11.34 6.61
C ARG A 272 -33.92 10.17 6.49
N LEU A 273 -34.08 9.34 5.46
CA LEU A 273 -33.16 8.24 5.17
C LEU A 273 -31.75 8.74 4.84
N ALA A 274 -31.63 9.88 4.15
CA ALA A 274 -30.34 10.50 3.84
C ALA A 274 -29.64 11.03 5.10
N SER A 275 -30.38 11.61 6.06
CA SER A 275 -29.84 12.01 7.37
C SER A 275 -29.21 10.84 8.12
N LEU A 276 -29.96 9.74 8.24
CA LEU A 276 -29.51 8.54 8.93
C LEU A 276 -28.31 7.90 8.22
N LEU A 277 -28.37 7.82 6.89
CA LEU A 277 -27.26 7.33 6.09
C LEU A 277 -26.02 8.24 6.23
N ASN A 278 -26.17 9.56 6.25
CA ASN A 278 -25.05 10.49 6.43
C ASN A 278 -24.36 10.29 7.78
N ARG A 279 -25.13 10.25 8.87
CA ARG A 279 -24.61 10.06 10.23
C ARG A 279 -23.90 8.73 10.36
N PHE A 280 -24.48 7.68 9.78
CA PHE A 280 -23.87 6.37 9.73
C PHE A 280 -22.58 6.35 8.91
N LEU A 281 -22.56 6.91 7.69
CA LEU A 281 -21.36 6.98 6.86
C LEU A 281 -20.26 7.85 7.51
N ALA A 282 -20.63 8.91 8.23
CA ALA A 282 -19.69 9.75 8.98
C ALA A 282 -19.10 9.01 10.19
N PHE A 283 -19.94 8.28 10.93
CA PHE A 283 -19.49 7.45 12.04
C PHE A 283 -18.61 6.28 11.58
N GLN A 284 -18.99 5.61 10.48
CA GLN A 284 -18.14 4.60 9.84
C GLN A 284 -16.82 5.19 9.38
N ALA A 285 -16.79 6.40 8.81
CA ALA A 285 -15.54 7.03 8.42
C ALA A 285 -14.62 7.29 9.62
N VAL A 286 -15.16 7.66 10.79
CA VAL A 286 -14.39 7.82 12.02
C VAL A 286 -13.84 6.48 12.52
N GLN A 287 -14.68 5.43 12.58
CA GLN A 287 -14.23 4.09 13.00
C GLN A 287 -13.24 3.46 12.01
N ASP A 288 -13.49 3.60 10.71
CA ASP A 288 -12.60 3.15 9.65
C ASP A 288 -11.26 3.88 9.77
N GLN A 289 -11.25 5.15 10.14
CA GLN A 289 -10.03 5.92 10.32
C GLN A 289 -9.23 5.50 11.55
N GLU A 290 -9.87 5.13 12.66
CA GLU A 290 -9.18 4.54 13.82
C GLU A 290 -8.63 3.14 13.51
N LYS A 291 -9.42 2.30 12.81
CA LYS A 291 -8.97 0.98 12.33
C LYS A 291 -7.81 1.10 11.34
N ILE A 292 -7.89 2.05 10.41
CA ILE A 292 -6.80 2.38 9.48
C ILE A 292 -5.57 2.82 10.24
N ARG A 293 -5.72 3.69 11.25
CA ARG A 293 -4.58 4.20 12.02
C ARG A 293 -3.91 3.09 12.82
N ALA A 294 -4.69 2.21 13.46
CA ALA A 294 -4.16 1.05 14.16
C ALA A 294 -3.43 0.09 13.21
N LEU A 295 -4.02 -0.17 12.03
CA LEU A 295 -3.40 -1.00 10.99
C LEU A 295 -2.11 -0.38 10.44
N GLU A 296 -2.11 0.93 10.19
CA GLU A 296 -0.95 1.69 9.72
C GLU A 296 0.15 1.74 10.78
N GLU A 297 -0.19 1.92 12.06
CA GLU A 297 0.76 1.82 13.19
C GLU A 297 1.42 0.45 13.23
N GLU A 298 0.66 -0.64 13.14
CA GLU A 298 1.19 -2.01 13.11
C GLU A 298 2.14 -2.23 11.92
N LEU A 299 1.73 -1.82 10.71
CA LEU A 299 2.55 -1.97 9.50
C LEU A 299 3.81 -1.09 9.51
N CYS A 300 3.78 0.08 10.16
CA CYS A 300 4.93 0.98 10.25
C CYS A 300 6.02 0.46 11.19
N THR A 301 5.68 -0.31 12.23
CA THR A 301 6.69 -0.88 13.16
C THR A 301 7.72 -1.77 12.46
N VAL A 302 7.34 -2.39 11.34
CA VAL A 302 8.19 -3.31 10.56
C VAL A 302 9.13 -2.56 9.59
N VAL A 303 8.86 -1.28 9.31
CA VAL A 303 9.66 -0.45 8.38
C VAL A 303 11.04 -0.09 8.98
N GLY A 304 11.30 -0.43 10.24
CA GLY A 304 12.57 -0.21 10.91
C GLY A 304 13.65 -1.24 10.57
N ASP A 305 14.68 -0.78 9.85
CA ASP A 305 16.07 -1.28 9.88
C ASP A 305 16.35 -2.70 9.34
N THR A 306 15.73 -3.08 8.22
CA THR A 306 16.13 -4.27 7.45
C THR A 306 16.98 -3.88 6.25
N ALA A 307 18.27 -4.23 6.28
CA ALA A 307 19.20 -4.01 5.16
C ALA A 307 18.91 -4.90 3.94
N GLU A 308 18.12 -5.98 4.13
CA GLU A 308 17.77 -6.94 3.08
C GLU A 308 16.29 -6.79 2.66
N PRO A 309 16.01 -6.39 1.41
CA PRO A 309 14.64 -6.18 0.90
C PRO A 309 13.72 -7.41 1.04
N ARG A 310 14.27 -8.62 0.97
CA ARG A 310 13.51 -9.86 1.10
C ARG A 310 13.00 -10.08 2.52
N ALA A 311 13.86 -9.93 3.51
CA ALA A 311 13.50 -10.10 4.91
C ALA A 311 12.44 -9.06 5.33
N PHE A 312 12.57 -7.84 4.81
CA PHE A 312 11.55 -6.80 4.93
C PHE A 312 10.20 -7.26 4.38
N LEU A 313 10.15 -7.67 3.10
CA LEU A 313 8.90 -8.07 2.45
C LEU A 313 8.23 -9.25 3.14
N GLY A 314 9.00 -10.27 3.54
CA GLY A 314 8.47 -11.43 4.25
C GLY A 314 7.84 -11.06 5.61
N THR A 315 8.56 -10.24 6.40
CA THR A 315 8.06 -9.76 7.70
C THR A 315 6.82 -8.89 7.51
N TRP A 316 6.85 -7.97 6.54
CA TRP A 316 5.72 -7.09 6.24
C TRP A 316 4.48 -7.89 5.82
N LEU A 317 4.63 -8.89 4.95
CA LEU A 317 3.55 -9.76 4.51
C LEU A 317 2.91 -10.53 5.68
N ALA A 318 3.71 -11.01 6.63
CA ALA A 318 3.20 -11.70 7.81
C ALA A 318 2.37 -10.77 8.71
N HIS A 319 2.82 -9.54 8.94
CA HIS A 319 2.05 -8.54 9.68
C HIS A 319 0.77 -8.16 8.93
N TYR A 320 0.87 -7.96 7.62
CA TYR A 320 -0.28 -7.64 6.79
C TYR A 320 -1.33 -8.75 6.78
N ALA A 321 -0.92 -10.02 6.71
CA ALA A 321 -1.83 -11.17 6.80
C ALA A 321 -2.61 -11.16 8.12
N ARG A 322 -1.91 -11.00 9.24
CA ARG A 322 -2.53 -10.92 10.58
C ARG A 322 -3.51 -9.77 10.68
N ALA A 323 -3.11 -8.58 10.24
CA ALA A 323 -3.94 -7.39 10.29
C ALA A 323 -5.21 -7.55 9.42
N ALA A 324 -5.07 -8.19 8.25
CA ALA A 324 -6.18 -8.50 7.36
C ALA A 324 -7.08 -9.66 7.83
N GLY A 325 -6.68 -10.42 8.86
CA GLY A 325 -7.35 -11.67 9.26
C GLY A 325 -7.19 -12.81 8.25
N ALA A 326 -6.16 -12.73 7.39
CA ALA A 326 -5.82 -13.77 6.43
C ALA A 326 -4.95 -14.85 7.08
N LEU A 327 -5.13 -16.10 6.64
CA LEU A 327 -4.28 -17.24 7.01
C LEU A 327 -2.89 -17.09 6.40
N GLU A 328 -2.84 -16.69 5.13
CA GLU A 328 -1.60 -16.53 4.36
C GLU A 328 -1.63 -15.27 3.52
N ALA A 329 -0.45 -14.67 3.33
CA ALA A 329 -0.23 -13.59 2.38
C ALA A 329 1.01 -13.86 1.52
N ALA A 330 0.92 -13.56 0.22
CA ALA A 330 2.03 -13.67 -0.71
C ALA A 330 2.01 -12.52 -1.72
N LEU A 331 3.19 -12.05 -2.13
CA LEU A 331 3.37 -10.97 -3.10
C LEU A 331 3.99 -11.51 -4.38
N GLY A 332 3.27 -11.42 -5.49
CA GLY A 332 3.74 -11.78 -6.82
C GLY A 332 4.33 -10.57 -7.56
N LEU A 333 5.57 -10.70 -8.03
CA LEU A 333 6.32 -9.69 -8.78
C LEU A 333 6.70 -10.24 -10.16
N LEU A 334 6.46 -9.45 -11.21
CA LEU A 334 6.81 -9.85 -12.57
C LEU A 334 8.31 -9.70 -12.79
N THR A 335 8.94 -10.75 -13.32
CA THR A 335 10.33 -10.72 -13.78
C THR A 335 10.39 -10.19 -15.22
N ALA A 336 11.60 -9.84 -15.68
CA ALA A 336 11.80 -9.26 -17.02
C ALA A 336 11.40 -10.21 -18.18
N ASP A 337 11.42 -11.52 -17.96
CA ASP A 337 10.99 -12.55 -18.90
C ASP A 337 9.51 -12.95 -18.77
N GLY A 338 8.78 -12.32 -17.83
CA GLY A 338 7.34 -12.48 -17.68
C GLY A 338 6.89 -13.58 -16.71
N ASP A 339 7.82 -14.22 -16.00
CA ASP A 339 7.50 -15.11 -14.88
C ASP A 339 6.99 -14.30 -13.68
N LEU A 340 6.26 -14.97 -12.79
CA LEU A 340 5.82 -14.38 -11.53
C LEU A 340 6.65 -14.93 -10.37
N CYS A 341 7.51 -14.10 -9.79
CA CYS A 341 8.19 -14.38 -8.53
C CYS A 341 7.22 -14.16 -7.37
N VAL A 342 6.84 -15.23 -6.68
CA VAL A 342 5.89 -15.20 -5.56
C VAL A 342 6.66 -15.28 -4.25
N ILE A 343 6.65 -14.18 -3.51
CA ILE A 343 7.30 -14.03 -2.22
C ILE A 343 6.27 -14.26 -1.12
N ALA A 344 6.49 -15.26 -0.28
CA ALA A 344 5.76 -15.51 0.96
C ALA A 344 6.69 -15.23 2.17
N PRO A 345 6.17 -15.16 3.41
CA PRO A 345 6.99 -14.88 4.59
C PRO A 345 8.25 -15.76 4.72
N ASP A 346 8.11 -17.06 4.41
CA ASP A 346 9.18 -18.05 4.61
C ASP A 346 9.70 -18.70 3.32
N SER A 347 9.16 -18.32 2.15
CA SER A 347 9.51 -18.96 0.88
C SER A 347 9.42 -18.01 -0.32
N VAL A 348 10.17 -18.35 -1.37
CA VAL A 348 10.10 -17.71 -2.68
C VAL A 348 9.89 -18.80 -3.71
N THR A 349 8.84 -18.68 -4.52
CA THR A 349 8.50 -19.60 -5.60
C THR A 349 8.32 -18.84 -6.91
N TYR A 350 8.28 -19.56 -8.03
CA TYR A 350 8.12 -18.96 -9.36
C TYR A 350 7.00 -19.65 -10.11
N GLU A 351 6.18 -18.86 -10.81
CA GLU A 351 5.12 -19.35 -11.69
C GLU A 351 5.45 -19.02 -13.15
N SER A 352 5.56 -20.07 -13.96
CA SER A 352 5.92 -20.01 -15.37
C SER A 352 5.03 -20.97 -16.19
N PRO A 353 3.96 -20.49 -16.86
CA PRO A 353 3.46 -19.11 -16.86
C PRO A 353 2.70 -18.76 -15.57
N PRO A 354 2.48 -17.45 -15.29
CA PRO A 354 1.68 -17.01 -14.14
C PRO A 354 0.25 -17.57 -14.17
N GLU A 355 -0.32 -17.83 -12.99
CA GLU A 355 -1.72 -18.25 -12.90
C GLU A 355 -2.67 -17.26 -13.60
N THR A 356 -3.63 -17.76 -14.38
CA THR A 356 -4.53 -16.93 -15.20
C THR A 356 -5.24 -15.80 -14.43
N THR A 357 -5.66 -16.06 -13.19
CA THR A 357 -6.29 -15.05 -12.33
C THR A 357 -5.32 -13.94 -11.96
N LYS A 358 -4.10 -14.29 -11.52
CA LYS A 358 -3.03 -13.35 -11.17
C LYS A 358 -2.59 -12.53 -12.39
N ALA A 359 -2.40 -13.19 -13.53
CA ALA A 359 -2.10 -12.52 -14.80
C ALA A 359 -3.19 -11.50 -15.19
N THR A 360 -4.47 -11.84 -14.99
CA THR A 360 -5.59 -10.93 -15.25
C THR A 360 -5.57 -9.73 -14.31
N VAL A 361 -5.26 -9.91 -13.02
CA VAL A 361 -5.13 -8.82 -12.05
C VAL A 361 -3.99 -7.88 -12.46
N LEU A 362 -2.83 -8.42 -12.83
CA LEU A 362 -1.68 -7.64 -13.30
C LEU A 362 -2.00 -6.85 -14.59
N ALA A 363 -2.71 -7.46 -15.53
CA ALA A 363 -3.10 -6.82 -16.79
C ALA A 363 -4.17 -5.74 -16.60
N THR A 364 -5.24 -6.04 -15.86
CA THR A 364 -6.41 -5.15 -15.73
C THR A 364 -6.28 -4.13 -14.60
N GLY A 365 -5.44 -4.41 -13.60
CA GLY A 365 -5.39 -3.63 -12.36
C GLY A 365 -6.66 -3.76 -11.51
N MET A 366 -7.49 -4.78 -11.75
CA MET A 366 -8.72 -5.04 -10.99
C MET A 366 -8.54 -6.24 -10.07
N ALA A 367 -8.98 -6.10 -8.82
CA ALA A 367 -8.96 -7.20 -7.85
C ALA A 367 -9.85 -8.37 -8.29
N ARG A 368 -9.47 -9.59 -7.91
CA ARG A 368 -10.21 -10.82 -8.17
C ARG A 368 -10.37 -11.63 -6.89
N VAL A 369 -11.52 -12.29 -6.77
CA VAL A 369 -11.84 -13.18 -5.65
C VAL A 369 -12.15 -14.55 -6.22
N MET A 370 -11.50 -15.56 -5.68
CA MET A 370 -11.70 -16.96 -6.02
C MET A 370 -12.34 -17.65 -4.82
N ARG A 371 -13.48 -18.32 -5.05
CA ARG A 371 -14.08 -19.26 -4.11
C ARG A 371 -13.81 -20.65 -4.67
N CYS A 372 -13.07 -21.50 -3.95
CA CYS A 372 -12.73 -22.82 -4.43
C CYS A 372 -14.01 -23.65 -4.66
N SER A 373 -14.25 -24.06 -5.89
CA SER A 373 -15.32 -24.99 -6.24
C SER A 373 -14.82 -26.42 -6.00
N GLU A 374 -15.40 -27.08 -4.99
CA GLU A 374 -15.19 -28.48 -4.57
C GLU A 374 -13.92 -28.75 -3.74
N GLY A 375 -14.06 -28.73 -2.40
CA GLY A 375 -13.19 -29.46 -1.46
C GLY A 375 -12.39 -28.63 -0.44
N SER A 376 -12.13 -27.35 -0.69
CA SER A 376 -11.52 -26.41 0.26
C SER A 376 -12.53 -25.33 0.68
N ALA A 377 -12.60 -25.02 1.97
CA ALA A 377 -13.44 -23.94 2.51
C ALA A 377 -12.83 -22.54 2.33
N GLU A 378 -11.68 -22.45 1.67
CA GLU A 378 -10.89 -21.23 1.61
C GLU A 378 -11.38 -20.26 0.54
N THR A 379 -11.26 -18.96 0.85
CA THR A 379 -11.50 -17.88 -0.11
C THR A 379 -10.18 -17.15 -0.36
N VAL A 380 -9.85 -16.92 -1.63
CA VAL A 380 -8.59 -16.28 -2.03
C VAL A 380 -8.87 -14.95 -2.70
N TYR A 381 -8.20 -13.90 -2.22
CA TYR A 381 -8.22 -12.56 -2.81
C TYR A 381 -6.90 -12.29 -3.53
N HIS A 382 -6.96 -11.84 -4.78
CA HIS A 382 -5.82 -11.30 -5.52
C HIS A 382 -6.04 -9.81 -5.74
N LEU A 383 -5.13 -9.00 -5.20
CA LEU A 383 -5.25 -7.55 -5.11
C LEU A 383 -4.13 -6.87 -5.90
N PRO A 384 -4.45 -5.83 -6.68
CA PRO A 384 -3.44 -5.08 -7.42
C PRO A 384 -2.66 -4.15 -6.48
N VAL A 385 -1.33 -4.25 -6.52
CA VAL A 385 -0.42 -3.36 -5.79
C VAL A 385 0.58 -2.75 -6.79
N GLY A 386 1.00 -1.51 -6.56
CA GLY A 386 1.91 -0.78 -7.46
C GLY A 386 1.21 -0.14 -8.67
N LYS A 387 1.98 0.62 -9.47
CA LYS A 387 1.48 1.38 -10.63
C LYS A 387 2.39 1.20 -11.85
N GLY A 388 1.80 1.22 -13.05
CA GLY A 388 2.54 1.17 -14.32
C GLY A 388 3.31 -0.14 -14.50
N ALA A 389 4.62 -0.05 -14.75
CA ALA A 389 5.50 -1.22 -14.90
C ALA A 389 5.77 -1.96 -13.58
N GLN A 390 5.51 -1.31 -12.43
CA GLN A 390 5.75 -1.86 -11.08
C GLN A 390 4.51 -2.56 -10.52
N ARG A 391 3.68 -3.15 -11.37
CA ARG A 391 2.46 -3.85 -10.92
C ARG A 391 2.85 -5.19 -10.27
N ALA A 392 2.35 -5.37 -9.07
CA ALA A 392 2.44 -6.57 -8.27
C ALA A 392 1.04 -7.10 -7.96
N VAL A 393 0.96 -8.37 -7.58
CA VAL A 393 -0.28 -9.01 -7.12
C VAL A 393 -0.11 -9.50 -5.70
N LEU A 394 -0.87 -8.92 -4.77
CA LEU A 394 -0.94 -9.38 -3.39
C LEU A 394 -2.04 -10.43 -3.27
N THR A 395 -1.69 -11.63 -2.84
CA THR A 395 -2.59 -12.75 -2.63
C THR A 395 -2.83 -12.93 -1.14
N LEU A 396 -4.10 -13.03 -0.73
CA LEU A 396 -4.52 -13.32 0.64
C LEU A 396 -5.43 -14.55 0.64
N VAL A 397 -5.15 -15.50 1.53
CA VAL A 397 -5.94 -16.72 1.71
C VAL A 397 -6.68 -16.65 3.03
N PHE A 398 -7.98 -16.93 3.04
CA PHE A 398 -8.83 -16.93 4.23
C PHE A 398 -9.38 -18.33 4.47
N SER A 399 -9.35 -18.79 5.72
CA SER A 399 -9.83 -20.11 6.15
C SER A 399 -11.35 -20.28 6.10
N GLY A 400 -12.10 -19.17 6.07
CA GLY A 400 -13.55 -19.17 6.15
C GLY A 400 -14.22 -18.02 5.40
N PRO A 401 -15.53 -18.16 5.09
CA PRO A 401 -16.28 -17.15 4.36
C PRO A 401 -16.57 -15.88 5.18
N GLU A 402 -16.55 -15.96 6.51
CA GLU A 402 -16.84 -14.82 7.39
C GLU A 402 -15.67 -13.82 7.40
N GLU A 403 -14.44 -14.30 7.61
CA GLU A 403 -13.23 -13.49 7.57
C GLU A 403 -13.01 -12.88 6.18
N ALA A 404 -13.25 -13.68 5.14
CA ALA A 404 -13.20 -13.24 3.75
C ALA A 404 -14.24 -12.16 3.43
N HIS A 405 -15.43 -12.20 4.04
CA HIS A 405 -16.46 -11.18 3.87
C HIS A 405 -16.08 -9.88 4.59
N ARG A 406 -15.58 -9.98 5.82
CA ARG A 406 -15.09 -8.85 6.61
C ARG A 406 -13.96 -8.11 5.91
N PHE A 407 -13.00 -8.87 5.36
CA PHE A 407 -11.94 -8.31 4.52
C PHE A 407 -12.51 -7.61 3.27
N GLY A 408 -13.45 -8.27 2.57
CA GLY A 408 -14.09 -7.74 1.36
C GLY A 408 -14.75 -6.37 1.56
N ALA A 409 -15.35 -6.14 2.74
CA ALA A 409 -15.97 -4.86 3.08
C ALA A 409 -14.96 -3.70 3.17
N MET A 410 -13.68 -3.99 3.47
CA MET A 410 -12.61 -3.02 3.64
C MET A 410 -11.49 -3.15 2.58
N ALA A 411 -11.68 -3.96 1.54
CA ALA A 411 -10.62 -4.32 0.60
C ALA A 411 -9.94 -3.10 -0.05
N ALA A 412 -10.70 -2.03 -0.33
CA ALA A 412 -10.15 -0.78 -0.89
C ALA A 412 -9.15 -0.11 0.06
N THR A 413 -9.42 -0.13 1.36
CA THR A 413 -8.57 0.42 2.41
C THR A 413 -7.28 -0.38 2.55
N TYR A 414 -7.40 -1.71 2.55
CA TYR A 414 -6.26 -2.63 2.55
C TYR A 414 -5.36 -2.42 1.32
N ILE A 415 -5.95 -2.31 0.12
CA ILE A 415 -5.23 -1.98 -1.11
C ILE A 415 -4.51 -0.63 -0.99
N TYR A 416 -5.17 0.40 -0.43
CA TYR A 416 -4.56 1.72 -0.22
C TYR A 416 -3.31 1.62 0.66
N LEU A 417 -3.41 0.95 1.81
CA LEU A 417 -2.31 0.79 2.76
C LEU A 417 -1.17 -0.05 2.16
N ALA A 418 -1.50 -1.15 1.48
CA ALA A 418 -0.50 -1.93 0.75
C ALA A 418 0.26 -1.07 -0.27
N ASN A 419 -0.44 -0.26 -1.07
CA ASN A 419 0.20 0.64 -2.04
C ASN A 419 1.08 1.71 -1.39
N ARG A 420 0.65 2.24 -0.24
CA ARG A 420 1.38 3.28 0.51
C ARG A 420 2.71 2.76 1.06
N HIS A 421 2.75 1.52 1.57
CA HIS A 421 3.96 0.97 2.20
C HIS A 421 4.82 0.12 1.25
N LEU A 422 4.21 -0.68 0.37
CA LEU A 422 4.96 -1.52 -0.57
C LEU A 422 5.48 -0.74 -1.78
N GLY A 423 4.78 0.30 -2.25
CA GLY A 423 5.19 1.05 -3.44
C GLY A 423 6.66 1.53 -3.41
N PRO A 424 7.11 2.20 -2.34
CA PRO A 424 8.51 2.59 -2.17
C PRO A 424 9.47 1.40 -2.08
N ALA A 425 9.11 0.32 -1.40
CA ALA A 425 9.94 -0.88 -1.24
C ALA A 425 10.14 -1.64 -2.56
N LEU A 426 9.08 -1.73 -3.38
CA LEU A 426 9.14 -2.31 -4.73
C LEU A 426 10.07 -1.50 -5.64
N THR A 427 10.00 -0.17 -5.54
CA THR A 427 10.92 0.73 -6.28
C THR A 427 12.37 0.57 -5.81
N LEU A 428 12.59 0.30 -4.53
CA LEU A 428 13.92 0.09 -3.97
C LEU A 428 14.51 -1.26 -4.42
N GLY A 429 13.72 -2.33 -4.38
CA GLY A 429 14.15 -3.68 -4.77
C GLY A 429 14.68 -3.78 -6.21
N GLU A 430 13.98 -3.15 -7.17
CA GLU A 430 14.45 -3.05 -8.57
C GLU A 430 15.80 -2.32 -8.67
N ARG A 431 15.99 -1.25 -7.89
CA ARG A 431 17.22 -0.46 -7.89
C ARG A 431 18.37 -1.17 -7.19
N THR A 432 18.09 -1.94 -6.14
CA THR A 432 19.13 -2.64 -5.36
C THR A 432 19.83 -3.70 -6.21
N ASP A 433 19.09 -4.50 -6.99
CA ASP A 433 19.69 -5.48 -7.91
C ASP A 433 20.62 -4.79 -8.93
N GLU A 434 20.17 -3.71 -9.56
CA GLU A 434 20.98 -2.96 -10.51
C GLU A 434 22.24 -2.37 -9.85
N VAL A 435 22.12 -1.82 -8.64
CA VAL A 435 23.25 -1.26 -7.88
C VAL A 435 24.25 -2.34 -7.46
N GLU A 436 23.79 -3.51 -7.02
CA GLU A 436 24.66 -4.63 -6.66
C GLU A 436 25.44 -5.14 -7.88
N ARG A 437 24.77 -5.34 -9.02
CA ARG A 437 25.44 -5.73 -10.27
C ARG A 437 26.42 -4.67 -10.76
N LEU A 438 26.10 -3.38 -10.65
CA LEU A 438 27.03 -2.28 -10.98
C LEU A 438 28.23 -2.24 -10.03
N THR A 439 28.03 -2.53 -8.75
CA THR A 439 29.11 -2.60 -7.75
C THR A 439 30.03 -3.79 -8.03
N LEU A 440 29.46 -4.95 -8.34
CA LEU A 440 30.20 -6.13 -8.79
C LEU A 440 30.98 -5.84 -10.07
N LEU A 441 30.39 -5.13 -11.02
CA LEU A 441 31.06 -4.71 -12.25
C LEU A 441 32.23 -3.77 -11.93
N ALA A 442 32.05 -2.75 -11.10
CA ALA A 442 33.10 -1.82 -10.70
C ALA A 442 34.26 -2.54 -9.98
N SER A 443 33.96 -3.49 -9.10
CA SER A 443 34.94 -4.32 -8.42
C SER A 443 35.70 -5.22 -9.41
N ALA A 444 35.00 -5.87 -10.34
CA ALA A 444 35.61 -6.69 -11.38
C ALA A 444 36.53 -5.85 -12.29
N LEU A 445 36.09 -4.67 -12.72
CA LEU A 445 36.89 -3.75 -13.52
C LEU A 445 38.15 -3.27 -12.78
N SER A 446 38.03 -2.91 -11.51
CA SER A 446 39.17 -2.47 -10.69
C SER A 446 40.18 -3.61 -10.51
N SER A 447 39.71 -4.83 -10.23
CA SER A 447 40.58 -5.99 -10.05
C SER A 447 41.28 -6.42 -11.35
N LEU A 448 40.66 -6.18 -12.51
CA LEU A 448 41.26 -6.45 -13.82
C LEU A 448 42.30 -5.39 -14.22
N ALA A 449 42.16 -4.14 -13.76
CA ALA A 449 43.09 -3.05 -14.08
C ALA A 449 44.49 -3.22 -13.43
N GLU A 450 44.59 -3.96 -12.32
CA GLU A 450 45.82 -4.08 -11.52
C GLU A 450 46.75 -5.24 -11.95
N MET A 451 46.40 -6.04 -12.97
CA MET A 451 46.99 -7.39 -13.17
C MET A 451 47.84 -7.62 -14.43
N GLN A 452 48.68 -8.68 -14.39
CA GLN A 452 49.53 -9.14 -15.50
C GLN A 452 48.85 -10.20 -16.39
N SER A 453 49.31 -10.29 -17.65
CA SER A 453 48.59 -10.75 -18.86
C SER A 453 48.09 -12.20 -18.94
N GLY A 454 48.33 -13.04 -17.94
CA GLY A 454 48.00 -14.48 -18.01
C GLY A 454 46.63 -14.87 -17.45
N GLU A 455 46.09 -14.09 -16.51
CA GLU A 455 44.88 -14.46 -15.72
C GLU A 455 43.64 -13.63 -16.08
N ALA A 456 43.75 -12.74 -17.06
CA ALA A 456 42.68 -11.79 -17.41
C ALA A 456 41.45 -12.48 -18.01
N GLU A 457 41.65 -13.51 -18.84
CA GLU A 457 40.56 -14.23 -19.51
C GLU A 457 39.66 -14.96 -18.50
N GLU A 458 40.23 -15.80 -17.64
CA GLU A 458 39.47 -16.55 -16.62
C GLU A 458 38.74 -15.63 -15.64
N ARG A 459 39.33 -14.46 -15.32
CA ARG A 459 38.68 -13.46 -14.46
C ARG A 459 37.54 -12.72 -15.16
N VAL A 460 37.66 -12.42 -16.46
CA VAL A 460 36.55 -11.87 -17.25
C VAL A 460 35.42 -12.89 -17.35
N LEU A 461 35.72 -14.16 -17.62
CA LEU A 461 34.72 -15.23 -17.64
C LEU A 461 34.07 -15.41 -16.26
N SER A 462 34.85 -15.36 -15.18
CA SER A 462 34.36 -15.39 -13.80
C SER A 462 33.47 -14.19 -13.46
N ALA A 463 33.87 -12.98 -13.85
CA ALA A 463 33.06 -11.76 -13.68
C ALA A 463 31.76 -11.85 -14.48
N ALA A 464 31.80 -12.37 -15.70
CA ALA A 464 30.62 -12.56 -16.53
C ALA A 464 29.63 -13.52 -15.88
N ARG A 465 30.08 -14.69 -15.39
CA ARG A 465 29.22 -15.63 -14.64
C ARG A 465 28.57 -14.97 -13.43
N ARG A 466 29.33 -14.21 -12.64
CA ARG A 466 28.81 -13.54 -11.43
C ARG A 466 27.80 -12.43 -11.74
N LEU A 467 27.96 -11.73 -12.86
CA LEU A 467 27.11 -10.60 -13.24
C LEU A 467 25.82 -11.02 -13.95
N THR A 468 25.86 -12.13 -14.70
CA THR A 468 24.72 -12.59 -15.51
C THR A 468 24.04 -13.82 -14.95
N GLY A 469 24.64 -14.47 -13.96
CA GLY A 469 24.16 -15.74 -13.41
C GLY A 469 24.45 -16.96 -14.28
N ALA A 470 25.24 -16.81 -15.34
CA ALA A 470 25.56 -17.93 -16.22
C ALA A 470 26.33 -19.03 -15.46
N ARG A 471 25.88 -20.28 -15.59
CA ARG A 471 26.57 -21.45 -15.05
C ARG A 471 27.93 -21.63 -15.71
N GLN A 472 28.02 -21.35 -17.01
CA GLN A 472 29.27 -21.33 -17.75
C GLN A 472 29.40 -20.06 -18.61
N ALA A 473 30.64 -19.60 -18.78
CA ALA A 473 30.99 -18.52 -19.69
C ALA A 473 32.19 -18.96 -20.52
N LEU A 474 32.11 -18.78 -21.83
CA LEU A 474 33.11 -19.25 -22.79
C LEU A 474 33.51 -18.12 -23.73
N LEU A 475 34.81 -17.97 -23.94
CA LEU A 475 35.34 -17.11 -25.00
C LEU A 475 35.34 -17.90 -26.32
N VAL A 476 34.72 -17.33 -27.34
CA VAL A 476 34.65 -17.92 -28.68
C VAL A 476 35.49 -17.07 -29.61
N ASP A 477 36.61 -17.63 -30.06
CA ASP A 477 37.55 -17.01 -31.00
C ASP A 477 37.34 -17.53 -32.43
N ASP A 478 38.04 -16.95 -33.41
CA ASP A 478 38.05 -17.41 -34.81
C ASP A 478 38.87 -18.71 -35.03
N ARG A 479 39.33 -19.35 -33.94
CA ARG A 479 40.11 -20.59 -34.00
C ARG A 479 39.17 -21.79 -33.99
N ALA A 480 39.39 -22.75 -34.89
CA ALA A 480 38.63 -23.99 -34.91
C ALA A 480 38.76 -24.75 -33.57
N PRO A 481 37.66 -25.32 -33.03
CA PRO A 481 37.72 -26.16 -31.84
C PRO A 481 38.69 -27.33 -32.04
N ARG A 482 39.39 -27.74 -30.97
CA ARG A 482 40.23 -28.94 -31.03
C ARG A 482 39.33 -30.18 -31.09
N ALA A 483 39.76 -31.23 -31.79
CA ALA A 483 38.99 -32.46 -31.93
C ALA A 483 38.69 -33.17 -30.59
N ASP A 484 39.51 -32.92 -29.56
CA ASP A 484 39.37 -33.48 -28.20
C ASP A 484 38.65 -32.51 -27.21
N ASP A 485 38.12 -31.38 -27.68
CA ASP A 485 37.44 -30.41 -26.82
C ASP A 485 35.99 -30.87 -26.55
N PRO A 486 35.61 -31.18 -25.29
CA PRO A 486 34.25 -31.61 -24.96
C PRO A 486 33.19 -30.55 -25.28
N LEU A 487 33.58 -29.27 -25.42
CA LEU A 487 32.69 -28.15 -25.77
C LEU A 487 32.76 -27.77 -27.26
N ALA A 488 33.32 -28.63 -28.12
CA ALA A 488 33.52 -28.32 -29.54
C ALA A 488 32.21 -27.99 -30.27
N ASP A 489 31.15 -28.78 -30.05
CA ASP A 489 29.84 -28.59 -30.68
C ASP A 489 29.22 -27.26 -30.24
N LEU A 490 29.29 -26.95 -28.94
CA LEU A 490 28.77 -25.71 -28.38
C LEU A 490 29.53 -24.48 -28.91
N LYS A 491 30.86 -24.54 -29.02
CA LYS A 491 31.70 -23.46 -29.58
C LYS A 491 31.48 -23.25 -31.07
N LEU A 492 31.26 -24.32 -31.83
CA LEU A 492 30.93 -24.25 -33.25
C LEU A 492 29.60 -23.53 -33.45
N GLU A 493 28.59 -23.92 -32.68
CA GLU A 493 27.25 -23.33 -32.75
C GLU A 493 27.24 -21.88 -32.23
N ALA A 494 27.99 -21.59 -31.17
CA ALA A 494 28.19 -20.22 -30.70
C ALA A 494 28.86 -19.32 -31.75
N SER A 495 29.83 -19.85 -32.50
CA SER A 495 30.46 -19.12 -33.61
C SER A 495 29.46 -18.80 -34.73
N ARG A 496 28.45 -19.65 -34.93
CA ARG A 496 27.34 -19.41 -35.86
C ARG A 496 26.43 -18.31 -35.31
N LEU A 497 26.02 -18.40 -34.05
CA LEU A 497 25.14 -17.42 -33.38
C LEU A 497 25.77 -16.02 -33.36
N LEU A 498 27.05 -15.91 -32.99
CA LEU A 498 27.77 -14.63 -32.95
C LEU A 498 27.79 -13.91 -34.31
N ARG A 499 27.85 -14.65 -35.43
CA ARG A 499 27.78 -14.06 -36.77
C ARG A 499 26.36 -13.66 -37.19
N GLN A 500 25.34 -14.12 -36.46
CA GLN A 500 23.93 -13.87 -36.75
C GLN A 500 23.32 -12.77 -35.88
N THR A 501 24.06 -12.20 -34.93
CA THR A 501 23.55 -11.22 -33.95
C THR A 501 22.95 -9.96 -34.57
N GLY A 502 23.27 -9.66 -35.83
CA GLY A 502 22.72 -8.50 -36.54
C GLY A 502 22.99 -7.17 -35.84
N ASP A 503 22.06 -6.21 -36.02
CA ASP A 503 22.16 -4.86 -35.45
C ASP A 503 21.92 -4.82 -33.93
N GLU A 504 21.19 -5.80 -33.37
CA GLU A 504 20.91 -5.89 -31.92
C GLU A 504 22.18 -6.20 -31.12
N GLY A 505 23.14 -6.89 -31.74
CA GLY A 505 24.46 -7.12 -31.15
C GLY A 505 24.46 -8.09 -29.97
N TRP A 506 23.48 -8.99 -29.90
CA TRP A 506 23.45 -10.20 -29.06
C TRP A 506 22.33 -11.14 -29.54
N ILE A 507 22.38 -12.43 -29.20
CA ILE A 507 21.28 -13.40 -29.42
C ILE A 507 21.16 -14.29 -28.19
N ALA A 508 19.94 -14.50 -27.70
CA ALA A 508 19.62 -15.56 -26.75
C ALA A 508 18.76 -16.65 -27.41
N THR A 509 19.09 -17.92 -27.21
CA THR A 509 18.33 -19.06 -27.78
C THR A 509 18.54 -20.33 -26.96
N THR A 510 17.68 -21.33 -27.14
CA THR A 510 17.93 -22.70 -26.68
C THR A 510 18.66 -23.48 -27.78
N LEU A 511 19.68 -24.25 -27.40
CA LEU A 511 20.44 -25.14 -28.29
C LEU A 511 20.32 -26.59 -27.83
N GLU A 512 19.98 -27.49 -28.74
CA GLU A 512 20.09 -28.93 -28.51
C GLU A 512 21.50 -29.38 -28.91
N THR A 513 22.30 -29.81 -27.95
CA THR A 513 23.61 -30.44 -28.22
C THR A 513 23.52 -31.94 -28.07
N GLY A 514 24.09 -32.68 -29.03
CA GLY A 514 23.93 -34.14 -29.15
C GLY A 514 24.52 -34.97 -27.99
N SER A 515 25.26 -34.36 -27.07
CA SER A 515 25.93 -35.02 -25.94
C SER A 515 25.48 -34.55 -24.55
N GLU A 516 24.95 -33.32 -24.37
CA GLU A 516 24.65 -32.73 -23.04
C GLU A 516 23.21 -32.20 -22.85
N GLY A 517 22.35 -32.24 -23.88
CA GLY A 517 20.94 -31.85 -23.78
C GLY A 517 20.65 -30.43 -24.27
N GLU A 518 19.50 -29.88 -23.85
CA GLU A 518 19.09 -28.49 -24.15
C GLU A 518 19.82 -27.51 -23.24
N HIS A 519 20.50 -26.51 -23.84
CA HIS A 519 21.15 -25.42 -23.14
C HIS A 519 20.56 -24.08 -23.53
N HIS A 520 20.28 -23.22 -22.55
CA HIS A 520 19.91 -21.83 -22.81
C HIS A 520 21.18 -21.00 -22.92
N VAL A 521 21.39 -20.36 -24.07
CA VAL A 521 22.62 -19.62 -24.35
C VAL A 521 22.36 -18.16 -24.67
N LEU A 522 23.32 -17.31 -24.33
CA LEU A 522 23.41 -15.92 -24.75
C LEU A 522 24.77 -15.68 -25.43
N ALA A 523 24.74 -15.33 -26.71
CA ALA A 523 25.90 -15.00 -27.52
C ALA A 523 26.04 -13.48 -27.65
N VAL A 524 27.17 -12.94 -27.21
CA VAL A 524 27.47 -11.50 -27.22
C VAL A 524 28.78 -11.25 -27.97
N PRO A 525 28.77 -10.61 -29.15
CA PRO A 525 29.96 -10.25 -29.89
C PRO A 525 30.67 -9.07 -29.22
N LEU A 526 31.99 -9.01 -29.36
CA LEU A 526 32.77 -7.83 -28.94
C LEU A 526 32.40 -6.58 -29.76
N ASP A 527 32.23 -6.77 -31.07
CA ASP A 527 31.94 -5.72 -32.04
C ASP A 527 30.92 -6.28 -33.05
N THR A 528 29.86 -5.54 -33.33
CA THR A 528 28.83 -5.96 -34.30
C THR A 528 29.38 -6.07 -35.72
N THR A 529 30.46 -5.35 -36.04
CA THR A 529 31.15 -5.43 -37.33
C THR A 529 32.21 -6.54 -37.38
N ARG A 530 32.68 -7.00 -36.21
CA ARG A 530 33.64 -8.10 -36.04
C ARG A 530 33.18 -9.02 -34.91
N PRO A 531 32.26 -9.96 -35.21
CA PRO A 531 31.56 -10.73 -34.18
C PRO A 531 32.46 -11.66 -33.36
N LEU A 532 33.69 -11.91 -33.83
CA LEU A 532 34.68 -12.72 -33.12
C LEU A 532 35.91 -11.86 -32.72
N PRO A 533 36.42 -12.02 -31.49
CA PRO A 533 35.95 -12.94 -30.47
C PRO A 533 34.66 -12.44 -29.80
N GLY A 534 33.88 -13.37 -29.27
CA GLY A 534 32.62 -13.09 -28.57
C GLY A 534 32.48 -13.94 -27.32
N LEU A 535 31.60 -13.52 -26.42
CA LEU A 535 31.28 -14.23 -25.19
C LEU A 535 30.04 -15.08 -25.40
N LEU A 536 30.12 -16.35 -24.99
CA LEU A 536 28.97 -17.23 -24.87
C LEU A 536 28.70 -17.49 -23.40
N LEU A 537 27.49 -17.18 -22.96
CA LEU A 537 26.98 -17.51 -21.64
C LEU A 537 26.00 -18.66 -21.76
N VAL A 538 26.09 -19.63 -20.85
CA VAL A 538 25.35 -20.89 -20.90
C VAL A 538 24.65 -21.13 -19.58
N ASP A 539 23.38 -21.52 -19.66
CA ASP A 539 22.47 -21.88 -18.57
C ASP A 539 22.44 -20.85 -17.44
N LYS A 540 21.52 -19.90 -17.55
CA LYS A 540 21.33 -18.86 -16.53
C LYS A 540 20.79 -19.46 -15.22
N GLN A 541 21.36 -19.01 -14.11
CA GLN A 541 20.85 -19.19 -12.77
C GLN A 541 20.42 -17.82 -12.24
N ARG A 542 19.27 -17.76 -11.57
CA ARG A 542 18.82 -16.52 -10.93
C ARG A 542 19.80 -16.17 -9.83
N VAL A 543 20.50 -15.04 -9.96
CA VAL A 543 21.42 -14.53 -8.92
C VAL A 543 20.64 -13.83 -7.81
N HIS A 544 19.53 -13.20 -8.17
CA HIS A 544 18.62 -12.49 -7.29
C HIS A 544 17.17 -12.94 -7.52
N ASP A 545 16.29 -12.74 -6.55
CA ASP A 545 14.91 -13.25 -6.59
C ASP A 545 14.07 -12.64 -7.75
N LEU A 546 14.44 -11.46 -8.25
CA LEU A 546 13.78 -10.80 -9.40
C LEU A 546 14.51 -11.00 -10.73
N ASP A 547 15.65 -11.69 -10.72
CA ASP A 547 16.41 -11.98 -11.94
C ASP A 547 15.62 -12.95 -12.82
N ALA A 548 15.69 -12.82 -14.14
CA ALA A 548 14.99 -13.68 -15.10
C ALA A 548 15.51 -15.14 -15.05
N ALA A 549 14.68 -16.12 -15.42
CA ALA A 549 15.15 -17.50 -15.62
C ALA A 549 15.97 -17.62 -16.90
N THR A 550 15.72 -16.75 -17.86
CA THR A 550 16.40 -16.70 -19.16
C THR A 550 17.27 -15.46 -19.30
N PHE A 551 18.23 -15.50 -20.22
CA PHE A 551 19.11 -14.35 -20.47
C PHE A 551 18.34 -13.18 -21.09
N THR A 552 18.61 -11.99 -20.57
CA THR A 552 17.94 -10.74 -20.96
C THR A 552 18.91 -9.78 -21.64
N GLU A 553 18.37 -8.69 -22.21
CA GLU A 553 19.17 -7.59 -22.76
C GLU A 553 20.12 -6.98 -21.71
N THR A 554 19.72 -6.97 -20.43
CA THR A 554 20.56 -6.49 -19.34
C THR A 554 21.80 -7.36 -19.16
N ASP A 555 21.65 -8.69 -19.25
CA ASP A 555 22.78 -9.63 -19.21
C ASP A 555 23.73 -9.39 -20.40
N ALA A 556 23.19 -9.16 -21.59
CA ALA A 556 23.96 -8.83 -22.78
C ALA A 556 24.75 -7.51 -22.61
N ARG A 557 24.15 -6.48 -21.99
CA ARG A 557 24.83 -5.21 -21.69
C ARG A 557 25.99 -5.39 -20.72
N PHE A 558 25.84 -6.19 -19.66
CA PHE A 558 26.94 -6.49 -18.74
C PHE A 558 28.07 -7.26 -19.43
N ALA A 559 27.74 -8.33 -20.16
CA ALA A 559 28.70 -9.10 -20.96
C ALA A 559 29.49 -8.22 -21.94
N ARG A 560 28.81 -7.32 -22.65
CA ARG A 560 29.43 -6.40 -23.62
C ARG A 560 30.39 -5.39 -22.98
N ARG A 561 30.18 -5.01 -21.71
CA ARG A 561 31.09 -4.12 -20.97
C ARG A 561 32.39 -4.83 -20.54
N LEU A 562 32.37 -6.14 -20.37
CA LEU A 562 33.55 -6.92 -19.97
C LEU A 562 34.43 -7.29 -21.17
N LEU A 563 33.82 -7.57 -22.32
CA LEU A 563 34.50 -8.02 -23.54
C LEU A 563 35.70 -7.15 -23.99
N PRO A 564 35.65 -5.80 -23.96
CA PRO A 564 36.79 -4.96 -24.33
C PRO A 564 38.07 -5.19 -23.50
N LEU A 565 37.92 -5.69 -22.27
CA LEU A 565 39.04 -5.97 -21.35
C LEU A 565 39.89 -7.16 -21.80
N LEU A 566 39.31 -8.07 -22.60
CA LEU A 566 40.03 -9.18 -23.22
C LEU A 566 40.96 -8.71 -24.35
N ARG A 567 40.69 -7.53 -24.93
CA ARG A 567 41.40 -7.01 -26.09
C ARG A 567 42.40 -5.92 -25.80
N THR A 568 42.44 -5.34 -24.60
CA THR A 568 43.38 -4.27 -24.29
C THR A 568 44.83 -4.74 -24.58
N PRO A 569 45.50 -4.23 -25.64
CA PRO A 569 46.95 -4.16 -25.57
C PRO A 569 47.20 -3.30 -24.34
N ARG A 570 48.18 -3.67 -23.50
CA ARG A 570 48.64 -2.75 -22.46
C ARG A 570 48.72 -1.35 -23.10
N ILE A 571 48.13 -0.36 -22.44
CA ILE A 571 48.85 0.89 -22.34
C ILE A 571 50.15 0.47 -21.67
N GLN A 572 51.16 0.12 -22.48
CA GLN A 572 52.52 0.20 -22.01
C GLN A 572 52.64 1.68 -21.72
N THR A 573 52.58 2.03 -20.44
CA THR A 573 53.34 3.15 -19.95
C THR A 573 54.83 2.78 -20.10
N THR A 574 55.30 2.60 -21.35
CA THR A 574 56.54 3.27 -21.69
C THR A 574 56.30 4.71 -21.30
N PRO A 575 57.17 5.34 -20.51
CA PRO A 575 57.07 6.76 -20.28
C PRO A 575 57.22 7.42 -21.65
N VAL A 576 56.09 7.65 -22.32
CA VAL A 576 55.93 8.79 -23.20
C VAL A 576 56.42 9.95 -22.36
N PRO A 577 57.39 10.76 -22.83
CA PRO A 577 57.83 11.91 -22.08
C PRO A 577 56.56 12.68 -21.73
N VAL A 578 56.25 12.72 -20.43
CA VAL A 578 55.21 13.58 -19.88
C VAL A 578 55.50 14.95 -20.48
N PRO A 579 54.57 15.57 -21.21
CA PRO A 579 54.74 16.97 -21.54
C PRO A 579 54.89 17.65 -20.18
N VAL A 580 56.05 18.28 -19.99
CA VAL A 580 56.52 19.02 -18.82
C VAL A 580 55.45 19.17 -17.75
N SER A 581 55.68 18.54 -16.59
CA SER A 581 54.92 18.71 -15.35
C SER A 581 54.18 20.05 -15.28
N ASP A 582 52.86 19.99 -15.50
CA ASP A 582 51.99 21.05 -14.99
C ASP A 582 52.16 21.02 -13.47
N SER A 583 52.52 22.16 -12.91
CA SER A 583 52.74 22.32 -11.47
C SER A 583 51.46 21.94 -10.70
N GLY A 584 51.55 21.58 -9.41
CA GLY A 584 50.37 21.31 -8.59
C GLY A 584 49.39 22.49 -8.61
N THR A 585 49.94 23.69 -8.79
CA THR A 585 49.21 24.94 -9.01
C THR A 585 48.43 24.95 -10.34
N ASP A 586 49.03 24.52 -11.45
CA ASP A 586 48.37 24.49 -12.76
C ASP A 586 47.18 23.52 -12.79
N GLN A 587 47.29 22.39 -12.07
CA GLN A 587 46.19 21.44 -11.93
C GLN A 587 44.98 22.06 -11.21
N VAL A 588 45.22 22.77 -10.10
CA VAL A 588 44.16 23.45 -9.32
C VAL A 588 43.56 24.60 -10.13
N VAL A 589 44.37 25.37 -10.84
CA VAL A 589 43.90 26.45 -11.74
C VAL A 589 43.01 25.87 -12.85
N GLY A 590 43.37 24.72 -13.41
CA GLY A 590 42.56 24.02 -14.40
C GLY A 590 41.20 23.54 -13.86
N ILE A 591 41.15 23.07 -12.62
CA ILE A 591 39.90 22.72 -11.91
C ILE A 591 39.03 23.97 -11.73
N LEU A 592 39.60 25.03 -11.17
CA LEU A 592 38.89 26.29 -10.92
C LEU A 592 38.34 26.89 -12.22
N LYS A 593 39.09 26.86 -13.31
CA LYS A 593 38.62 27.33 -14.62
C LYS A 593 37.37 26.59 -15.08
N ARG A 594 37.35 25.25 -15.00
CA ARG A 594 36.20 24.44 -15.41
C ARG A 594 34.96 24.72 -14.56
N GLU A 595 35.14 24.86 -13.24
CA GLU A 595 34.03 25.13 -12.33
C GLU A 595 33.54 26.58 -12.39
N MET A 596 34.42 27.56 -12.64
CA MET A 596 34.05 28.95 -12.90
C MET A 596 33.24 29.07 -14.20
N ASP A 597 33.70 28.45 -15.30
CA ASP A 597 32.95 28.38 -16.56
C ASP A 597 31.58 27.71 -16.38
N ARG A 598 31.48 26.75 -15.46
CA ARG A 598 30.21 26.10 -15.11
C ARG A 598 29.31 27.06 -14.31
N CYS A 599 29.85 27.76 -13.32
CA CYS A 599 29.13 28.76 -12.54
C CYS A 599 28.57 29.89 -13.41
N ASP A 600 29.36 30.38 -14.37
CA ASP A 600 28.93 31.43 -15.29
C ASP A 600 27.80 30.97 -16.22
N ARG A 601 27.89 29.72 -16.73
CA ARG A 601 26.88 29.14 -17.63
C ARG A 601 25.55 28.83 -16.95
N TYR A 602 25.59 28.43 -15.67
CA TYR A 602 24.40 27.95 -14.95
C TYR A 602 23.95 28.89 -13.83
N HIS A 603 24.58 30.07 -13.70
CA HIS A 603 24.32 31.04 -12.63
C HIS A 603 24.40 30.42 -11.23
N THR A 604 25.36 29.51 -11.02
CA THR A 604 25.64 28.87 -9.73
C THR A 604 26.82 29.54 -9.05
N MET A 605 27.12 29.12 -7.82
CA MET A 605 28.27 29.58 -7.06
C MET A 605 29.22 28.41 -6.79
N LEU A 606 30.51 28.67 -6.57
CA LEU A 606 31.48 27.68 -6.08
C LEU A 606 32.22 28.19 -4.85
N GLY A 607 32.53 27.31 -3.91
CA GLY A 607 33.37 27.60 -2.76
C GLY A 607 34.79 27.07 -2.97
N VAL A 608 35.79 27.78 -2.46
CA VAL A 608 37.18 27.32 -2.44
C VAL A 608 37.70 27.47 -1.02
N ALA A 609 38.21 26.38 -0.44
CA ALA A 609 38.87 26.38 0.85
C ALA A 609 40.33 25.94 0.70
N ALA A 610 41.27 26.73 1.20
CA ALA A 610 42.69 26.41 1.22
C ALA A 610 43.13 26.08 2.65
N PHE A 611 44.08 25.14 2.78
CA PHE A 611 44.62 24.65 4.04
C PHE A 611 46.14 24.62 3.94
N ARG A 612 46.81 25.46 4.72
CA ARG A 612 48.26 25.47 4.83
C ARG A 612 48.69 24.69 6.07
N LEU A 613 49.70 23.85 5.86
CA LEU A 613 50.23 22.91 6.83
C LEU A 613 51.70 23.28 7.09
N ASP A 614 52.18 23.16 8.33
CA ASP A 614 53.58 23.45 8.67
C ASP A 614 54.57 22.49 7.97
N ARG A 615 54.08 21.37 7.43
CA ARG A 615 54.83 20.44 6.58
C ARG A 615 53.99 20.07 5.36
N SER A 616 54.61 20.02 4.19
CA SER A 616 53.93 19.61 2.97
C SER A 616 53.38 18.19 3.11
N PRO A 617 52.08 17.97 2.84
CA PRO A 617 51.46 16.65 2.98
C PRO A 617 51.98 15.72 1.88
N SER A 618 52.06 14.43 2.18
CA SER A 618 52.34 13.43 1.16
C SER A 618 51.15 13.31 0.19
N SER A 619 51.40 12.86 -1.04
CA SER A 619 50.35 12.61 -2.03
C SER A 619 49.30 11.61 -1.53
N LEU A 620 49.67 10.68 -0.64
CA LEU A 620 48.78 9.72 -0.01
C LEU A 620 47.75 10.40 0.92
N VAL A 621 48.18 11.40 1.71
CA VAL A 621 47.28 12.15 2.61
C VAL A 621 46.24 12.94 1.81
N VAL A 622 46.64 13.52 0.68
CA VAL A 622 45.72 14.25 -0.20
C VAL A 622 44.69 13.30 -0.83
N ALA A 623 45.12 12.09 -1.24
CA ALA A 623 44.22 11.06 -1.78
C ALA A 623 43.24 10.52 -0.72
N GLU A 624 43.71 10.25 0.51
CA GLU A 624 42.84 9.82 1.61
C GLU A 624 41.86 10.90 2.05
N LEU A 625 42.27 12.18 2.02
CA LEU A 625 41.36 13.30 2.28
C LEU A 625 40.26 13.35 1.22
N ALA A 626 40.62 13.26 -0.07
CA ALA A 626 39.65 13.26 -1.17
C ALA A 626 38.62 12.12 -1.02
N ALA A 627 39.06 10.92 -0.61
CA ALA A 627 38.18 9.78 -0.39
C ALA A 627 37.20 9.95 0.78
N LYS A 628 37.47 10.87 1.72
CA LYS A 628 36.61 11.16 2.88
C LYS A 628 35.69 12.37 2.67
N LEU A 629 35.82 13.07 1.54
CA LEU A 629 34.97 14.20 1.16
C LEU A 629 33.85 13.76 0.20
N ARG A 630 32.94 14.68 -0.17
CA ARG A 630 31.88 14.33 -1.12
C ARG A 630 32.52 14.09 -2.49
N SER A 631 31.90 13.23 -3.29
CA SER A 631 32.38 12.95 -4.66
C SER A 631 32.40 14.19 -5.57
N SER A 632 31.61 15.22 -5.25
CA SER A 632 31.63 16.51 -5.96
C SER A 632 32.70 17.48 -5.45
N ASP A 633 33.31 17.24 -4.28
CA ASP A 633 34.40 18.07 -3.74
C ASP A 633 35.72 17.69 -4.45
N GLN A 634 36.36 18.66 -5.13
CA GLN A 634 37.62 18.42 -5.84
C GLN A 634 38.80 18.89 -4.99
N VAL A 635 39.73 17.98 -4.69
CA VAL A 635 40.91 18.26 -3.85
C VAL A 635 42.16 18.34 -4.72
N GLY A 636 42.99 19.36 -4.51
CA GLY A 636 44.30 19.51 -5.12
C GLY A 636 45.35 19.98 -4.12
N CYS A 637 46.61 19.95 -4.53
CA CYS A 637 47.75 20.40 -3.72
C CYS A 637 48.62 21.34 -4.55
N LEU A 638 48.90 22.53 -4.02
CA LEU A 638 49.79 23.51 -4.64
C LEU A 638 51.26 23.13 -4.42
N ASP A 639 52.16 23.74 -5.19
CA ASP A 639 53.60 23.44 -5.11
C ASP A 639 54.22 23.84 -3.75
N ASP A 640 53.58 24.77 -3.03
CA ASP A 640 53.97 25.16 -1.66
C ASP A 640 53.44 24.19 -0.58
N GLY A 641 52.72 23.13 -0.97
CA GLY A 641 52.12 22.14 -0.08
C GLY A 641 50.77 22.55 0.51
N THR A 642 50.18 23.66 0.06
CA THR A 642 48.82 24.07 0.45
C THR A 642 47.80 23.14 -0.21
N VAL A 643 46.92 22.54 0.58
CA VAL A 643 45.80 21.72 0.09
C VAL A 643 44.63 22.64 -0.24
N VAL A 644 44.02 22.46 -1.40
CA VAL A 644 42.88 23.25 -1.86
C VAL A 644 41.70 22.32 -2.12
N VAL A 645 40.54 22.68 -1.59
CA VAL A 645 39.27 21.96 -1.78
C VAL A 645 38.30 22.90 -2.51
N VAL A 646 37.85 22.49 -3.68
CA VAL A 646 36.87 23.19 -4.53
C VAL A 646 35.50 22.53 -4.35
N VAL A 647 34.50 23.32 -4.00
CA VAL A 647 33.18 22.89 -3.51
C VAL A 647 32.08 23.48 -4.41
N PRO A 648 31.59 22.72 -5.39
CA PRO A 648 30.64 23.25 -6.38
C PRO A 648 29.17 23.29 -5.93
N GLU A 649 28.77 22.60 -4.85
CA GLU A 649 27.34 22.36 -4.55
C GLU A 649 26.84 22.84 -3.17
N ASP A 650 27.70 23.01 -2.14
CA ASP A 650 27.27 23.26 -0.75
C ASP A 650 28.04 24.40 -0.05
N ILE A 651 27.92 25.61 -0.60
CA ILE A 651 28.67 26.79 -0.12
C ILE A 651 28.18 27.30 1.23
N GLN A 652 26.88 27.12 1.54
CA GLN A 652 26.33 27.55 2.84
C GLN A 652 26.98 26.81 4.02
N SER A 653 27.59 25.65 3.75
CA SER A 653 28.31 24.83 4.73
C SER A 653 29.83 24.99 4.67
N LEU A 654 30.39 25.95 3.93
CA LEU A 654 31.83 26.06 3.69
C LEU A 654 32.64 26.18 5.00
N HIS A 655 32.11 26.89 6.00
CA HIS A 655 32.75 26.98 7.32
C HIS A 655 32.76 25.64 8.07
N ARG A 656 31.68 24.85 7.97
CA ARG A 656 31.63 23.49 8.56
C ARG A 656 32.58 22.54 7.83
N LEU A 657 32.70 22.69 6.51
CA LEU A 657 33.67 21.93 5.72
C LEU A 657 35.09 22.23 6.17
N GLN A 658 35.45 23.49 6.41
CA GLN A 658 36.76 23.87 6.91
C GLN A 658 37.09 23.17 8.23
N THR A 659 36.20 23.26 9.24
CA THR A 659 36.42 22.59 10.54
C THR A 659 36.55 21.07 10.39
N ARG A 660 35.75 20.48 9.49
CA ARG A 660 35.82 19.04 9.21
C ARG A 660 37.14 18.64 8.55
N VAL A 661 37.58 19.38 7.54
CA VAL A 661 38.83 19.12 6.82
C VAL A 661 40.04 19.34 7.72
N GLU A 662 40.03 20.36 8.58
CA GLU A 662 41.06 20.56 9.61
C GLU A 662 41.17 19.36 10.55
N ALA A 663 40.04 18.85 11.04
CA ALA A 663 40.01 17.66 11.90
C ALA A 663 40.51 16.40 11.17
N LEU A 664 40.12 16.22 9.90
CA LEU A 664 40.57 15.10 9.07
C LEU A 664 42.07 15.19 8.78
N LEU A 665 42.58 16.36 8.38
CA LEU A 665 44.00 16.57 8.16
C LEU A 665 44.79 16.29 9.45
N GLY A 666 44.34 16.81 10.60
CA GLY A 666 44.96 16.52 11.89
C GLY A 666 44.96 15.02 12.26
N ALA A 667 43.92 14.27 11.92
CA ALA A 667 43.87 12.83 12.13
C ALA A 667 44.82 12.06 11.18
N LEU A 668 44.89 12.48 9.91
CA LEU A 668 45.69 11.82 8.87
C LEU A 668 47.20 12.11 9.00
N THR A 669 47.57 13.29 9.50
CA THR A 669 48.97 13.69 9.65
C THR A 669 49.49 13.59 11.09
N GLY A 670 48.63 13.22 12.04
CA GLY A 670 48.92 13.15 13.47
C GLY A 670 48.61 14.46 14.23
N ALA A 671 48.16 14.32 15.48
CA ALA A 671 47.54 15.37 16.30
C ALA A 671 48.40 16.60 16.66
N SER A 672 49.65 16.71 16.17
CA SER A 672 50.58 17.81 16.49
C SER A 672 50.75 18.83 15.36
N MET A 673 49.96 18.76 14.29
CA MET A 673 50.13 19.62 13.12
C MET A 673 49.21 20.85 13.17
N VAL A 674 49.78 22.05 13.02
CA VAL A 674 48.98 23.28 12.93
C VAL A 674 48.45 23.41 11.49
N VAL A 675 47.14 23.57 11.37
CA VAL A 675 46.45 23.81 10.09
C VAL A 675 45.92 25.23 10.11
N ARG A 676 46.29 26.05 9.13
CA ARG A 676 45.66 27.35 8.88
C ARG A 676 44.75 27.21 7.68
N SER A 677 43.49 27.64 7.79
CA SER A 677 42.56 27.59 6.68
C SER A 677 41.98 28.96 6.35
N SER A 678 41.68 29.17 5.08
CA SER A 678 40.85 30.27 4.60
C SER A 678 39.97 29.81 3.46
N SER A 679 38.88 30.53 3.23
CA SER A 679 37.94 30.20 2.17
C SER A 679 37.43 31.44 1.47
N THR A 680 37.00 31.25 0.23
CA THR A 680 36.42 32.27 -0.63
C THR A 680 35.33 31.64 -1.50
N VAL A 681 34.51 32.46 -2.15
CA VAL A 681 33.40 32.03 -3.00
C VAL A 681 33.47 32.77 -4.34
N TYR A 682 33.01 32.12 -5.41
CA TYR A 682 32.76 32.70 -6.72
C TYR A 682 31.27 32.55 -7.08
N PRO A 683 30.59 33.57 -7.64
CA PRO A 683 31.09 34.89 -8.02
C PRO A 683 31.47 35.74 -6.78
N GLY A 684 32.60 36.43 -6.86
CA GLY A 684 33.18 37.22 -5.77
C GLY A 684 34.07 38.33 -6.32
N PRO A 685 34.99 38.91 -5.52
CA PRO A 685 35.88 39.97 -5.98
C PRO A 685 36.96 39.50 -6.96
N ALA A 686 37.13 38.18 -7.13
CA ALA A 686 38.06 37.58 -8.08
C ALA A 686 37.38 37.29 -9.42
N SER A 687 38.04 37.65 -10.51
CA SER A 687 37.52 37.57 -11.89
C SER A 687 38.16 36.46 -12.74
N ASP A 688 39.25 35.87 -12.26
CA ASP A 688 39.91 34.73 -12.91
C ASP A 688 40.34 33.65 -11.88
N PRO A 689 40.61 32.42 -12.34
CA PRO A 689 41.01 31.31 -11.46
C PRO A 689 42.24 31.58 -10.60
N GLY A 690 43.20 32.37 -11.10
CA GLY A 690 44.42 32.73 -10.38
C GLY A 690 44.16 33.75 -9.27
N GLU A 691 43.33 34.75 -9.53
CA GLU A 691 42.85 35.70 -8.52
C GLU A 691 42.05 34.99 -7.42
N LEU A 692 41.20 34.03 -7.81
CA LEU A 692 40.38 33.25 -6.87
C LEU A 692 41.25 32.36 -5.98
N LEU A 693 42.25 31.70 -6.56
CA LEU A 693 43.23 30.91 -5.81
C LEU A 693 44.10 31.78 -4.89
N SER A 694 44.51 32.96 -5.35
CA SER A 694 45.24 33.93 -4.52
C SER A 694 44.39 34.44 -3.35
N ALA A 695 43.11 34.74 -3.58
CA ALA A 695 42.18 35.13 -2.52
C ALA A 695 41.97 33.99 -1.51
N ALA A 696 41.84 32.75 -1.99
CA ALA A 696 41.69 31.58 -1.13
C ALA A 696 42.91 31.30 -0.26
N THR A 697 44.12 31.62 -0.72
CA THR A 697 45.40 31.32 -0.04
C THR A 697 45.93 32.47 0.82
N LYS A 698 45.52 33.73 0.56
CA LYS A 698 45.94 34.92 1.33
C LYS A 698 45.58 34.86 2.82
N GLY A 699 44.49 34.18 3.19
CA GLY A 699 44.07 34.02 4.58
C GLY A 699 44.80 32.91 5.34
N CYS A 700 45.57 32.05 4.65
CA CYS A 700 46.38 30.98 5.24
C CYS A 700 47.84 31.41 5.56
N GLY A 701 48.20 32.68 5.31
CA GLY A 701 49.53 33.27 5.51
C GLY A 701 50.07 33.18 6.93
#